data_AF-R1FBR1-F1
#
_entry.id   AF-R1FBR1-F1
#
_cell.length_a   1.000
_cell.length_b   1.000
_cell.length_c   1.000
_cell.angle_alpha   90.00
_cell.angle_beta   90.00
_cell.angle_gamma   90.00
#
_symmetry.space_group_name_H-M   'P 1'
#
loop_
_entity.id
_entity.type
_entity.pdbx_description
1 polymer ?
#
loop_
_entity_poly.entity_id
_entity_poly.type
_entity_poly.pdbx_seq_one_letter_code
_entity_poly.pdbx_strand_id
1 'polypeptide(L)'
;MVPWAIRFSEAFSCRSSSAFVYGSSLTIGGEYEGIFNWMSVKYILSSSSGEAAPYLGALDLGGASTQITFDPEGGVILGNAYRVTADGDPYRLYSHSYMLSGQNEAQARHVKATSYDPWMSDRRRLQEAPGELGGLLESACYNEGLVQTFDLACPSGEGTCQYTVHGAGDFDACKNATDAILNLHNECLLEPCAAHGVYQPTPSGVQFYAANAFFYTVNGIGLVGWSETKAISPHQIAEAGAEWCAKPWSEIAGEYTSVYCFMSAYVSSLLEAYSIPPDDTSANNTARSAQLFLMEKLRVDKVLTPPRLQPPSPPMPPQAPALSSVAVTHHVVATFKVNAACTPALESNIRNQMAEHSGVAINNTNVTCATVPSTRRRRLDSAEVTVTLGTTAENAGAVQTAAQSFLESDAATTGTAFGASVSEPSVSQSAVSTAIGGGAKQDPHLHFAHGGTADLRGRDGAYYNFFSAPGISLNVRTEDATFMLHGGKLTVDGSFITEAHLVAGAGACPAEAPRGRCAGIYKKWLNVSYLASELTEQNAGFTYLRGTCGSLKPFEGGIAFRRLCEDALVQSRFSSANFSARGWTFVLRGDATTKVSPVLAGSPPRVQRLFCIGNHVYERVSGPRHRLDVSISAAEGTAARALPHGIVGQTFSSTSPRFGAKDWYPERGHFKTAAQAQGAIEGSVSMYEVASPYDTRFAFSRFDAQMRSFHLR
;
A
#
# COMPACT_ATOMS: atom_id res chain seq x y z
N MET A 1 2.12 2.10 -58.45
CA MET A 1 3.46 1.59 -58.07
C MET A 1 3.92 2.36 -56.84
N VAL A 2 4.24 1.58 -55.80
CA VAL A 2 5.00 1.80 -54.54
C VAL A 2 5.24 3.24 -54.06
N PRO A 3 4.88 3.54 -52.79
CA PRO A 3 5.96 3.82 -51.83
C PRO A 3 5.79 3.17 -50.43
N TRP A 4 6.90 2.60 -49.95
CA TRP A 4 7.37 2.52 -48.55
C TRP A 4 6.49 1.83 -47.49
N ALA A 5 6.55 0.49 -47.47
CA ALA A 5 6.40 -0.31 -46.26
C ALA A 5 7.80 -0.59 -45.68
N ILE A 6 8.18 0.10 -44.60
CA ILE A 6 9.34 -0.29 -43.80
C ILE A 6 8.93 -1.54 -43.02
N ARG A 7 9.56 -2.67 -43.36
CA ARG A 7 9.59 -3.86 -42.52
C ARG A 7 10.40 -3.53 -41.27
N PHE A 8 9.80 -3.69 -40.08
CA PHE A 8 10.54 -4.04 -38.87
C PHE A 8 10.20 -5.48 -38.50
N SER A 9 10.87 -6.41 -39.17
CA SER A 9 11.19 -7.71 -38.59
C SER A 9 12.43 -7.53 -37.71
N GLU A 10 12.39 -8.04 -36.49
CA GLU A 10 13.42 -8.01 -35.43
C GLU A 10 13.46 -6.78 -34.52
N ALA A 11 12.73 -6.85 -33.40
CA ALA A 11 13.20 -6.43 -32.06
C ALA A 11 12.06 -6.61 -31.04
N PHE A 12 11.97 -7.79 -30.42
CA PHE A 12 11.77 -7.99 -28.98
C PHE A 12 12.01 -9.47 -28.67
N SER A 13 13.19 -9.95 -29.06
CA SER A 13 13.92 -10.84 -28.16
C SER A 13 14.22 -9.99 -26.92
N CYS A 14 13.89 -10.46 -25.72
CA CYS A 14 14.61 -10.01 -24.54
C CYS A 14 16.06 -10.50 -24.70
N ARG A 15 16.85 -9.83 -25.55
CA ARG A 15 18.29 -9.81 -25.39
C ARG A 15 18.51 -9.08 -24.09
N SER A 16 18.83 -9.81 -23.03
CA SER A 16 19.51 -9.21 -21.92
C SER A 16 20.78 -8.58 -22.49
N SER A 17 21.02 -7.31 -22.18
CA SER A 17 22.34 -6.69 -22.32
C SER A 17 23.37 -7.34 -21.38
N SER A 18 22.93 -8.26 -20.51
CA SER A 18 23.74 -8.97 -19.53
C SER A 18 23.84 -10.46 -19.85
N ALA A 19 25.02 -11.05 -19.67
CA ALA A 19 25.24 -12.49 -19.81
C ALA A 19 24.71 -13.31 -18.60
N PHE A 20 24.00 -12.67 -17.66
CA PHE A 20 23.48 -13.31 -16.45
C PHE A 20 22.10 -13.94 -16.69
N VAL A 21 21.86 -15.08 -16.05
CA VAL A 21 20.53 -15.71 -15.99
C VAL A 21 19.68 -14.90 -15.02
N TYR A 22 18.64 -14.23 -15.53
CA TYR A 22 17.70 -13.49 -14.69
C TYR A 22 16.82 -14.45 -13.86
N GLY A 23 16.84 -14.29 -12.54
CA GLY A 23 16.07 -15.10 -11.58
C GLY A 23 14.66 -14.56 -11.31
N SER A 24 14.55 -13.44 -10.59
CA SER A 24 13.30 -12.72 -10.31
C SER A 24 13.59 -11.30 -9.80
N SER A 25 12.55 -10.45 -9.72
CA SER A 25 12.58 -9.16 -9.01
C SER A 25 11.32 -9.07 -8.16
N LEU A 26 11.49 -8.91 -6.85
CA LEU A 26 10.44 -8.98 -5.83
C LEU A 26 10.76 -7.98 -4.72
N THR A 27 9.74 -7.37 -4.11
CA THR A 27 9.90 -6.72 -2.82
C THR A 27 9.78 -7.78 -1.72
N ILE A 28 10.84 -7.99 -0.95
CA ILE A 28 10.85 -8.95 0.17
C ILE A 28 10.11 -8.36 1.38
N GLY A 29 9.49 -9.22 2.19
CA GLY A 29 8.93 -8.79 3.48
C GLY A 29 10.05 -8.49 4.47
N GLY A 30 9.88 -7.50 5.33
CA GLY A 30 10.93 -7.04 6.24
C GLY A 30 11.40 -8.12 7.22
N GLU A 31 10.52 -8.98 7.70
CA GLU A 31 10.88 -10.09 8.59
C GLU A 31 11.71 -11.16 7.85
N TYR A 32 11.49 -11.32 6.54
CA TYR A 32 12.33 -12.17 5.69
C TYR A 32 13.69 -11.55 5.40
N GLU A 33 13.76 -10.22 5.23
CA GLU A 33 15.04 -9.48 5.13
C GLU A 33 15.92 -9.77 6.35
N GLY A 34 15.37 -9.68 7.56
CA GLY A 34 16.06 -10.04 8.80
C GLY A 34 16.50 -11.51 8.87
N ILE A 35 15.62 -12.45 8.47
CA ILE A 35 15.95 -13.89 8.44
C ILE A 35 17.05 -14.20 7.44
N PHE A 36 17.04 -13.60 6.24
CA PHE A 36 18.08 -13.81 5.24
C PHE A 36 19.42 -13.22 5.69
N ASN A 37 19.42 -12.09 6.40
CA ASN A 37 20.62 -11.57 7.04
C ASN A 37 21.16 -12.57 8.10
N TRP A 38 20.30 -13.08 8.99
CA TRP A 38 20.68 -14.09 9.98
C TRP A 38 21.28 -15.36 9.38
N MET A 39 20.66 -15.89 8.32
CA MET A 39 21.19 -17.06 7.60
C MET A 39 22.56 -16.77 6.98
N SER A 40 22.76 -15.56 6.46
CA SER A 40 24.03 -15.14 5.87
C SER A 40 25.14 -15.05 6.91
N VAL A 41 24.85 -14.44 8.07
CA VAL A 41 25.79 -14.38 9.20
C VAL A 41 26.17 -15.79 9.65
N LYS A 42 25.18 -16.66 9.87
CA LYS A 42 25.42 -18.05 10.29
C LYS A 42 26.34 -18.80 9.32
N TYR A 43 26.05 -18.68 8.02
CA TYR A 43 26.84 -19.32 6.97
C TYR A 43 28.28 -18.79 6.92
N ILE A 44 28.48 -17.49 7.10
CA ILE A 44 29.83 -16.90 7.15
C ILE A 44 30.60 -17.43 8.36
N LEU A 45 29.97 -17.53 9.53
CA LEU A 45 30.62 -18.03 10.74
C LEU A 45 30.95 -19.52 10.63
N SER A 46 30.01 -20.35 10.20
CA SER A 46 30.24 -21.79 10.03
C SER A 46 31.34 -22.10 9.00
N SER A 47 31.47 -21.26 7.97
CA SER A 47 32.51 -21.41 6.94
C SER A 47 33.88 -20.80 7.29
N SER A 48 33.97 -19.93 8.31
CA SER A 48 35.22 -19.21 8.64
C SER A 48 35.85 -19.58 9.98
N SER A 49 35.08 -19.98 11.00
CA SER A 49 35.62 -20.27 12.34
C SER A 49 35.50 -21.74 12.76
N GLY A 50 34.64 -22.54 12.12
CA GLY A 50 34.34 -23.91 12.56
C GLY A 50 33.67 -24.00 13.93
N GLU A 51 33.29 -22.87 14.52
CA GLU A 51 32.60 -22.80 15.81
C GLU A 51 31.09 -22.84 15.62
N ALA A 52 30.42 -23.70 16.40
CA ALA A 52 28.98 -23.63 16.57
C ALA A 52 28.67 -22.47 17.53
N ALA A 53 28.12 -21.37 17.04
CA ALA A 53 27.57 -20.30 17.88
C ALA A 53 26.13 -20.71 18.27
N PRO A 54 25.88 -21.15 19.52
CA PRO A 54 24.62 -21.78 19.89
C PRO A 54 23.45 -20.78 19.92
N TYR A 55 23.72 -19.48 20.07
CA TYR A 55 22.69 -18.43 20.08
C TYR A 55 23.17 -17.19 19.31
N LEU A 56 22.77 -17.15 18.04
CA LEU A 56 23.17 -16.13 17.07
C LEU A 56 22.05 -15.12 16.86
N GLY A 57 22.41 -13.83 16.79
CA GLY A 57 21.53 -12.75 16.34
C GLY A 57 22.11 -11.98 15.15
N ALA A 58 21.25 -11.37 14.36
CA ALA A 58 21.61 -10.51 13.24
C ALA A 58 20.82 -9.20 13.32
N LEU A 59 21.54 -8.09 13.12
CA LEU A 59 21.00 -6.74 13.07
C LEU A 59 21.23 -6.16 11.68
N ASP A 60 20.18 -5.59 11.09
CA ASP A 60 20.25 -4.88 9.82
C ASP A 60 19.70 -3.46 9.99
N LEU A 61 20.38 -2.48 9.43
CA LEU A 61 19.94 -1.09 9.39
C LEU A 61 20.12 -0.57 7.95
N GLY A 62 19.00 -0.50 7.24
CA GLY A 62 18.91 0.04 5.90
C GLY A 62 18.51 1.51 5.88
N GLY A 63 18.17 2.01 4.68
CA GLY A 63 17.71 3.39 4.50
C GLY A 63 16.34 3.67 5.13
N ALA A 64 15.40 2.76 4.92
CA ALA A 64 13.99 2.95 5.31
C ALA A 64 13.52 2.08 6.47
N SER A 65 14.24 1.02 6.82
CA SER A 65 13.87 0.06 7.86
C SER A 65 15.09 -0.46 8.63
N THR A 66 14.83 -1.05 9.79
CA THR A 66 15.81 -1.83 10.56
C THR A 66 15.21 -3.15 10.99
N GLN A 67 16.02 -4.21 10.99
CA GLN A 67 15.62 -5.56 11.36
C GLN A 67 16.48 -6.07 12.50
N ILE A 68 15.84 -6.87 13.35
CA ILE A 68 16.48 -7.69 14.37
C ILE A 68 15.97 -9.11 14.22
N THR A 69 16.88 -10.08 14.21
CA THR A 69 16.55 -11.50 14.13
C THR A 69 17.46 -12.31 15.02
N PHE A 70 16.92 -13.12 15.93
CA PHE A 70 17.74 -13.97 16.81
C PHE A 70 16.99 -15.19 17.32
N ASP A 71 17.75 -16.16 17.79
CA ASP A 71 17.26 -17.33 18.53
C ASP A 71 17.41 -17.07 20.05
N PRO A 72 16.33 -16.85 20.81
CA PRO A 72 16.42 -16.59 22.24
C PRO A 72 16.79 -17.87 23.02
N GLU A 73 17.80 -17.81 23.88
CA GLU A 73 18.18 -18.93 24.74
C GLU A 73 17.03 -19.32 25.69
N GLY A 74 16.45 -20.50 25.47
CA GLY A 74 15.38 -21.06 26.33
C GLY A 74 14.05 -20.29 26.33
N GLY A 75 13.91 -19.23 25.53
CA GLY A 75 12.80 -18.28 25.60
C GLY A 75 11.57 -18.68 24.79
N VAL A 76 10.39 -18.54 25.39
CA VAL A 76 9.12 -18.63 24.65
C VAL A 76 8.94 -17.36 23.82
N ILE A 77 8.90 -17.51 22.48
CA ILE A 77 8.54 -16.40 21.59
C ILE A 77 7.00 -16.32 21.50
N LEU A 78 6.42 -15.24 22.01
CA LEU A 78 4.98 -15.00 22.09
C LEU A 78 4.39 -14.36 20.82
N GLY A 79 5.22 -13.70 20.00
CA GLY A 79 4.86 -13.06 18.73
C GLY A 79 6.07 -12.96 17.80
N ASN A 80 5.84 -12.81 16.49
CA ASN A 80 6.90 -12.69 15.48
C ASN A 80 7.88 -13.90 15.44
N ALA A 81 7.36 -15.12 15.65
CA ALA A 81 8.14 -16.37 15.64
C ALA A 81 8.20 -17.02 14.25
N TYR A 82 9.39 -17.43 13.83
CA TYR A 82 9.66 -18.07 12.54
C TYR A 82 10.46 -19.36 12.72
N ARG A 83 10.04 -20.44 12.04
CA ARG A 83 10.74 -21.74 12.00
C ARG A 83 11.67 -21.84 10.79
N VAL A 84 12.96 -21.72 11.03
CA VAL A 84 14.00 -21.73 9.98
C VAL A 84 14.76 -23.05 10.03
N THR A 85 15.17 -23.58 8.87
CA THR A 85 16.07 -24.73 8.79
C THR A 85 17.34 -24.25 8.12
N ALA A 86 18.45 -24.28 8.85
CA ALA A 86 19.76 -23.85 8.37
C ALA A 86 20.77 -24.97 8.62
N ASP A 87 21.55 -25.33 7.61
CA ASP A 87 22.52 -26.45 7.65
C ASP A 87 21.95 -27.82 8.07
N GLY A 88 20.63 -28.00 7.92
CA GLY A 88 19.91 -29.22 8.32
C GLY A 88 19.30 -29.16 9.72
N ASP A 89 19.66 -28.15 10.52
CA ASP A 89 19.16 -27.97 11.87
C ASP A 89 17.95 -27.02 11.92
N PRO A 90 16.91 -27.34 12.71
CA PRO A 90 15.77 -26.46 12.91
C PRO A 90 16.06 -25.38 13.96
N TYR A 91 15.66 -24.15 13.68
CA TYR A 91 15.77 -22.97 14.55
C TYR A 91 14.40 -22.32 14.72
N ARG A 92 14.16 -21.71 15.88
CA ARG A 92 12.96 -20.90 16.13
C ARG A 92 13.39 -19.47 16.39
N LEU A 93 13.35 -18.66 15.34
CA LEU A 93 13.83 -17.29 15.38
C LEU A 93 12.70 -16.33 15.75
N TYR A 94 13.01 -15.31 16.55
CA TYR A 94 12.26 -14.06 16.54
C TYR A 94 12.79 -13.21 15.37
N SER A 95 11.90 -12.63 14.56
CA SER A 95 12.28 -11.67 13.50
C SER A 95 11.27 -10.54 13.42
N HIS A 96 11.74 -9.30 13.48
CA HIS A 96 10.89 -8.13 13.29
C HIS A 96 11.57 -7.05 12.45
N SER A 97 10.75 -6.25 11.75
CA SER A 97 11.21 -5.15 10.90
C SER A 97 10.50 -3.85 11.26
N TYR A 98 11.26 -2.88 11.77
CA TYR A 98 10.77 -1.55 12.11
C TYR A 98 10.82 -0.65 10.86
N MET A 99 9.70 -0.56 10.16
CA MET A 99 9.54 0.34 9.01
C MET A 99 9.59 1.81 9.45
N LEU A 100 10.11 2.68 8.59
CA LEU A 100 10.39 4.10 8.87
C LEU A 100 11.47 4.34 9.93
N SER A 101 12.14 3.30 10.44
CA SER A 101 13.23 3.38 11.42
C SER A 101 14.61 3.08 10.82
N GLY A 102 14.73 3.06 9.49
CA GLY A 102 16.03 3.07 8.82
C GLY A 102 16.71 4.45 8.89
N GLN A 103 18.00 4.51 8.56
CA GLN A 103 18.83 5.71 8.77
C GLN A 103 18.25 6.98 8.13
N ASN A 104 17.72 6.90 6.89
CA ASN A 104 17.27 8.05 6.13
C ASN A 104 15.94 8.57 6.68
N GLU A 105 15.03 7.65 7.01
CA GLU A 105 13.73 7.98 7.59
C GLU A 105 13.86 8.49 9.03
N ALA A 106 14.75 7.89 9.82
CA ALA A 106 15.06 8.34 11.18
C ALA A 106 15.67 9.76 11.17
N GLN A 107 16.64 10.02 10.28
CA GLN A 107 17.23 11.35 10.15
C GLN A 107 16.21 12.39 9.68
N ALA A 108 15.36 12.05 8.71
CA ALA A 108 14.30 12.94 8.25
C ALA A 108 13.30 13.27 9.38
N ARG A 109 12.94 12.28 10.21
CA ARG A 109 12.08 12.49 11.39
C ARG A 109 12.76 13.34 12.46
N HIS A 110 14.06 13.14 12.69
CA HIS A 110 14.86 13.96 13.62
C HIS A 110 14.90 15.43 13.21
N VAL A 111 15.25 15.73 11.95
CA VAL A 111 15.32 17.11 11.44
C VAL A 111 13.94 17.81 11.54
N LYS A 112 12.86 17.08 11.26
CA LYS A 112 11.49 17.59 11.42
C LYS A 112 11.09 17.79 12.88
N ALA A 113 11.50 16.90 13.79
CA ALA A 113 11.19 17.00 15.21
C ALA A 113 11.96 18.15 15.87
N THR A 114 13.23 18.34 15.50
CA THR A 114 14.08 19.40 16.05
C THR A 114 13.58 20.79 15.60
N SER A 115 13.01 20.91 14.39
CA SER A 115 12.45 22.17 13.87
C SER A 115 11.12 22.59 14.52
N TYR A 116 10.57 21.74 15.40
CA TYR A 116 9.32 22.01 16.11
C TYR A 116 9.60 22.57 17.52
N ASP A 117 9.60 23.89 17.67
CA ASP A 117 9.65 24.56 18.97
C ASP A 117 8.26 24.52 19.65
N PRO A 118 8.10 23.93 20.85
CA PRO A 118 6.86 23.97 21.61
C PRO A 118 6.39 25.39 21.99
N TRP A 119 7.29 26.39 21.98
CA TRP A 119 6.99 27.80 22.22
C TRP A 119 6.56 28.57 20.96
N MET A 120 6.53 27.94 19.78
CA MET A 120 5.90 28.49 18.56
C MET A 120 4.37 28.32 18.55
N SER A 121 3.72 28.52 19.69
CA SER A 121 2.25 28.56 19.82
C SER A 121 1.59 29.81 19.22
N ASP A 122 2.36 30.75 18.65
CA ASP A 122 1.82 31.91 17.95
C ASP A 122 1.83 31.67 16.43
N ARG A 123 0.72 31.13 15.91
CA ARG A 123 0.50 30.86 14.46
C ARG A 123 0.71 32.07 13.55
N ARG A 124 0.82 33.27 14.12
CA ARG A 124 0.97 34.54 13.41
C ARG A 124 2.34 34.72 12.74
N ARG A 125 3.40 34.09 13.25
CA ARG A 125 4.76 34.22 12.68
C ARG A 125 5.04 33.29 11.49
N LEU A 126 4.25 32.21 11.32
CA LEU A 126 4.40 31.27 10.21
C LEU A 126 3.79 31.77 8.89
N GLN A 127 3.10 32.92 8.91
CA GLN A 127 2.37 33.45 7.76
C GLN A 127 3.12 34.58 7.02
N GLU A 128 4.31 34.98 7.51
CA GLU A 128 5.02 36.18 7.01
C GLU A 128 6.34 35.91 6.25
N ALA A 129 6.74 34.66 6.00
CA ALA A 129 7.94 34.37 5.19
C ALA A 129 7.71 33.24 4.16
N PRO A 130 7.27 33.56 2.94
CA PRO A 130 7.31 32.63 1.83
C PRO A 130 8.75 32.53 1.32
N GLY A 131 9.44 31.42 1.61
CA GLY A 131 10.70 31.06 0.93
C GLY A 131 11.84 30.55 1.81
N GLU A 132 11.81 30.79 3.12
CA GLU A 132 12.80 30.24 4.07
C GLU A 132 12.08 30.00 5.39
N LEU A 133 11.90 28.74 5.80
CA LEU A 133 11.80 28.43 7.23
C LEU A 133 13.22 28.56 7.82
N GLY A 134 13.79 29.76 7.70
CA GLY A 134 15.15 30.12 8.10
C GLY A 134 15.27 30.35 9.60
N GLY A 135 14.62 29.50 10.40
CA GLY A 135 15.00 29.36 11.81
C GLY A 135 16.24 28.50 11.85
N LEU A 136 17.38 29.10 12.20
CA LEU A 136 18.66 28.43 12.47
C LEU A 136 18.39 27.21 13.38
N LEU A 137 18.38 26.01 12.81
CA LEU A 137 18.10 24.81 13.58
C LEU A 137 19.40 24.32 14.21
N GLU A 138 19.73 24.82 15.39
CA GLU A 138 20.79 24.20 16.18
C GLU A 138 20.40 22.77 16.53
N SER A 139 21.26 21.83 16.15
CA SER A 139 21.04 20.41 16.36
C SER A 139 22.27 19.80 17.00
N ALA A 140 22.06 19.26 18.20
CA ALA A 140 23.04 18.47 18.93
C ALA A 140 23.57 17.27 18.11
N CYS A 141 22.75 16.73 17.21
CA CYS A 141 23.05 15.56 16.40
C CYS A 141 23.99 15.78 15.21
N TYR A 142 24.52 16.98 15.04
CA TYR A 142 25.47 17.30 13.99
C TYR A 142 26.64 18.09 14.56
N ASN A 143 27.83 17.85 14.03
CA ASN A 143 29.09 18.44 14.51
C ASN A 143 29.10 19.97 14.44
N GLU A 144 29.74 20.59 15.44
CA GLU A 144 29.88 22.05 15.52
C GLU A 144 30.47 22.63 14.22
N GLY A 145 29.83 23.67 13.68
CA GLY A 145 30.27 24.35 12.46
C GLY A 145 29.80 23.70 11.15
N LEU A 146 29.07 22.58 11.20
CA LEU A 146 28.34 22.07 10.04
C LEU A 146 27.14 22.97 9.75
N VAL A 147 26.94 23.31 8.48
CA VAL A 147 25.68 23.86 7.96
C VAL A 147 25.21 22.94 6.85
N GLN A 148 24.05 22.29 7.04
CA GLN A 148 23.51 21.34 6.08
C GLN A 148 22.02 21.59 5.83
N THR A 149 21.65 21.68 4.55
CA THR A 149 20.26 21.84 4.14
C THR A 149 19.67 20.50 3.71
N PHE A 150 18.49 20.17 4.23
CA PHE A 150 17.73 18.99 3.89
C PHE A 150 16.45 19.38 3.15
N ASP A 151 16.22 18.74 2.02
CA ASP A 151 14.98 18.84 1.25
C ASP A 151 14.02 17.75 1.72
N LEU A 152 13.14 18.08 2.67
CA LEU A 152 12.19 17.13 3.26
C LEU A 152 10.74 17.57 3.05
N ALA A 153 9.81 16.63 3.08
CA ALA A 153 8.39 16.98 3.03
C ALA A 153 8.04 17.98 4.15
N CYS A 154 7.36 19.06 3.80
CA CYS A 154 6.94 20.10 4.75
C CYS A 154 6.04 19.53 5.87
N PRO A 155 5.94 20.17 7.05
CA PRO A 155 5.06 19.70 8.12
C PRO A 155 3.58 19.76 7.70
N SER A 156 3.25 20.64 6.76
CA SER A 156 1.96 20.71 6.07
C SER A 156 1.62 19.47 5.23
N GLY A 157 2.59 18.60 4.93
CA GLY A 157 2.42 17.43 4.07
C GLY A 157 2.45 17.75 2.57
N GLU A 158 2.56 19.03 2.18
CA GLU A 158 2.61 19.47 0.80
C GLU A 158 3.97 20.07 0.43
N GLY A 159 4.52 19.63 -0.71
CA GLY A 159 5.77 20.14 -1.24
C GLY A 159 7.01 19.72 -0.44
N THR A 160 8.13 20.33 -0.81
CA THR A 160 9.44 20.10 -0.20
C THR A 160 9.88 21.37 0.49
N CYS A 161 10.22 21.27 1.77
CA CYS A 161 10.75 22.34 2.59
C CYS A 161 12.25 22.14 2.75
N GLN A 162 12.98 23.25 2.71
CA GLN A 162 14.38 23.28 3.08
C GLN A 162 14.51 23.47 4.58
N TYR A 163 15.20 22.54 5.22
CA TYR A 163 15.56 22.60 6.64
C TYR A 163 17.06 22.77 6.72
N THR A 164 17.52 23.93 7.18
CA THR A 164 18.95 24.20 7.36
C THR A 164 19.34 23.95 8.81
N VAL A 165 20.13 22.90 9.01
CA VAL A 165 20.66 22.48 10.29
C VAL A 165 22.02 23.11 10.53
N HIS A 166 22.21 23.65 11.73
CA HIS A 166 23.48 24.11 12.26
C HIS A 166 23.92 23.12 13.35
N GLY A 167 25.07 22.49 13.16
CA GLY A 167 25.54 21.51 14.13
C GLY A 167 26.05 22.17 15.42
N ALA A 168 25.69 21.56 16.55
CA ALA A 168 26.13 21.96 17.90
C ALA A 168 27.00 20.87 18.59
N GLY A 169 26.94 19.62 18.12
CA GLY A 169 27.86 18.55 18.54
C GLY A 169 27.73 18.11 20.00
N ASP A 170 26.54 17.67 20.43
CA ASP A 170 26.28 17.15 21.79
C ASP A 170 25.63 15.76 21.70
N PHE A 171 26.38 14.73 22.11
CA PHE A 171 25.93 13.35 22.00
C PHE A 171 24.77 13.02 22.93
N ASP A 172 24.79 13.48 24.18
CA ASP A 172 23.74 13.14 25.16
C ASP A 172 22.41 13.81 24.77
N ALA A 173 22.47 15.07 24.35
CA ALA A 173 21.30 15.77 23.82
C ALA A 173 20.81 15.13 22.52
N CYS A 174 21.71 14.68 21.66
CA CYS A 174 21.33 13.94 20.46
C CYS A 174 20.67 12.60 20.80
N LYS A 175 21.22 11.85 21.77
CA LYS A 175 20.66 10.58 22.22
C LYS A 175 19.23 10.75 22.71
N ASN A 176 18.97 11.74 23.56
CA ASN A 176 17.61 12.07 24.01
C ASN A 176 16.65 12.36 22.84
N ALA A 177 17.12 13.10 21.82
CA ALA A 177 16.31 13.35 20.62
C ALA A 177 16.03 12.06 19.83
N THR A 178 17.01 11.15 19.76
CA THR A 178 16.84 9.86 19.09
C THR A 178 15.92 8.89 19.86
N ASP A 179 15.96 8.89 21.19
CA ASP A 179 15.05 8.12 22.04
C ASP A 179 13.59 8.56 21.81
N ALA A 180 13.36 9.86 21.64
CA ALA A 180 12.04 10.42 21.36
C ALA A 180 11.46 9.90 20.03
N ILE A 181 12.26 9.83 18.95
CA ILE A 181 11.76 9.35 17.65
C ILE A 181 11.57 7.82 17.60
N LEU A 182 12.17 7.06 18.52
CA LEU A 182 11.92 5.62 18.68
C LEU A 182 10.64 5.33 19.49
N ASN A 183 10.02 6.36 20.06
CA ASN A 183 8.80 6.25 20.88
C ASN A 183 8.92 5.15 21.96
N LEU A 184 10.02 5.18 22.72
CA LEU A 184 10.32 4.16 23.75
C LEU A 184 9.27 4.10 24.89
N HIS A 185 8.44 5.15 25.01
CA HIS A 185 7.38 5.24 26.01
C HIS A 185 5.99 4.89 25.48
N ASN A 186 5.88 4.36 24.25
CA ASN A 186 4.61 3.86 23.74
C ASN A 186 4.07 2.71 24.60
N GLU A 187 2.74 2.58 24.64
CA GLU A 187 2.07 1.51 25.37
C GLU A 187 2.53 0.12 24.88
N CYS A 188 3.03 -0.69 25.81
CA CYS A 188 3.46 -2.06 25.54
C CYS A 188 2.33 -3.04 25.85
N LEU A 189 1.65 -3.50 24.81
CA LEU A 189 0.50 -4.41 24.96
C LEU A 189 0.90 -5.88 25.21
N LEU A 190 2.14 -6.23 24.88
CA LEU A 190 2.69 -7.57 25.09
C LEU A 190 4.16 -7.41 25.51
N GLU A 191 4.42 -7.50 26.82
CA GLU A 191 5.76 -7.36 27.38
C GLU A 191 6.65 -8.60 27.14
N PRO A 192 7.99 -8.43 27.02
CA PRO A 192 8.70 -7.14 26.94
C PRO A 192 8.59 -6.50 25.55
N CYS A 193 8.70 -5.17 25.47
CA CYS A 193 8.71 -4.42 24.21
C CYS A 193 10.04 -3.72 23.95
N ALA A 194 10.33 -3.50 22.67
CA ALA A 194 11.40 -2.64 22.19
C ALA A 194 10.83 -1.30 21.67
N ALA A 195 11.35 -0.78 20.56
CA ALA A 195 10.88 0.48 19.99
C ALA A 195 9.39 0.43 19.61
N HIS A 196 8.73 1.60 19.65
CA HIS A 196 7.33 1.79 19.26
C HIS A 196 6.29 0.93 20.00
N GLY A 197 6.62 0.31 21.16
CA GLY A 197 5.72 -0.56 21.90
C GLY A 197 5.54 -1.95 21.27
N VAL A 198 6.50 -2.39 20.43
CA VAL A 198 6.46 -3.70 19.76
C VAL A 198 7.08 -4.78 20.64
N TYR A 199 6.37 -5.90 20.82
CA TYR A 199 6.88 -7.07 21.53
C TYR A 199 8.22 -7.57 20.97
N GLN A 200 9.18 -7.75 21.87
CA GLN A 200 10.49 -8.33 21.61
C GLN A 200 10.95 -9.17 22.81
N PRO A 201 11.25 -10.47 22.64
CA PRO A 201 11.87 -11.26 23.70
C PRO A 201 13.19 -10.64 24.16
N THR A 202 13.54 -10.79 25.44
CA THR A 202 14.86 -10.38 25.92
C THR A 202 15.94 -11.25 25.25
N PRO A 203 16.96 -10.65 24.61
CA PRO A 203 17.97 -11.41 23.88
C PRO A 203 19.11 -11.91 24.80
N SER A 204 18.76 -12.57 25.89
CA SER A 204 19.74 -13.12 26.85
C SER A 204 20.60 -14.21 26.21
N GLY A 205 21.93 -14.13 26.38
CA GLY A 205 22.88 -15.11 25.87
C GLY A 205 23.11 -15.07 24.35
N VAL A 206 22.55 -14.07 23.65
CA VAL A 206 22.61 -13.96 22.19
C VAL A 206 23.81 -13.12 21.76
N GLN A 207 24.64 -13.67 20.87
CA GLN A 207 25.69 -12.92 20.21
C GLN A 207 25.16 -12.30 18.91
N PHE A 208 25.14 -10.97 18.81
CA PHE A 208 24.68 -10.28 17.59
C PHE A 208 25.81 -9.95 16.61
N TYR A 209 25.46 -9.97 15.33
CA TYR A 209 26.30 -9.48 14.24
C TYR A 209 25.52 -8.42 13.48
N ALA A 210 26.11 -7.24 13.36
CA ALA A 210 25.44 -6.08 12.79
C ALA A 210 26.01 -5.75 11.41
N ALA A 211 25.10 -5.47 10.46
CA ALA A 211 25.41 -5.19 9.06
C ALA A 211 24.94 -3.79 8.63
N ASN A 212 25.36 -3.39 7.42
CA ASN A 212 24.92 -2.17 6.75
C ASN A 212 25.17 -0.92 7.61
N ALA A 213 24.19 -0.04 7.83
CA ALA A 213 24.42 1.22 8.51
C ALA A 213 24.89 1.09 9.97
N PHE A 214 24.65 -0.06 10.64
CA PHE A 214 25.31 -0.35 11.92
C PHE A 214 26.84 -0.38 11.76
N PHE A 215 27.34 -1.16 10.78
CA PHE A 215 28.77 -1.27 10.48
C PHE A 215 29.35 0.07 10.02
N TYR A 216 28.69 0.76 9.09
CA TYR A 216 29.18 2.04 8.58
C TYR A 216 29.27 3.10 9.67
N THR A 217 28.37 3.09 10.65
CA THR A 217 28.40 4.02 11.79
C THR A 217 29.61 3.77 12.66
N VAL A 218 29.82 2.53 13.12
CA VAL A 218 30.96 2.21 14.01
C VAL A 218 32.31 2.29 13.30
N ASN A 219 32.37 2.01 11.99
CA ASN A 219 33.53 2.25 11.16
C ASN A 219 33.82 3.75 11.00
N GLY A 220 32.77 4.54 10.71
CA GLY A 220 32.86 5.98 10.53
C GLY A 220 33.41 6.72 11.75
N ILE A 221 33.01 6.29 12.96
CA ILE A 221 33.51 6.85 14.23
C ILE A 221 34.82 6.19 14.71
N GLY A 222 35.46 5.36 13.87
CA GLY A 222 36.82 4.85 14.12
C GLY A 222 36.92 3.65 15.06
N LEU A 223 35.81 2.98 15.40
CA LEU A 223 35.85 1.82 16.31
C LEU A 223 36.34 0.54 15.64
N VAL A 224 36.20 0.41 14.31
CA VAL A 224 36.58 -0.78 13.53
C VAL A 224 37.07 -0.43 12.13
N GLY A 225 38.13 -1.07 11.66
CA GLY A 225 38.61 -0.96 10.28
C GLY A 225 37.81 -1.81 9.28
N TRP A 226 37.91 -1.49 7.98
CA TRP A 226 37.20 -2.19 6.90
C TRP A 226 37.52 -3.69 6.79
N SER A 227 38.72 -4.08 7.22
CA SER A 227 39.23 -5.45 7.19
C SER A 227 39.27 -6.09 8.59
N GLU A 228 38.69 -5.42 9.58
CA GLU A 228 38.73 -5.87 10.97
C GLU A 228 37.43 -6.56 11.36
N THR A 229 37.55 -7.51 12.27
CA THR A 229 36.42 -8.14 12.95
C THR A 229 36.61 -7.85 14.42
N LYS A 230 35.76 -6.99 14.98
CA LYS A 230 35.90 -6.52 16.35
C LYS A 230 34.53 -6.50 17.02
N ALA A 231 34.48 -7.05 18.22
CA ALA A 231 33.33 -6.92 19.10
C ALA A 231 33.31 -5.50 19.68
N ILE A 232 32.15 -4.85 19.60
CA ILE A 232 31.98 -3.46 20.01
C ILE A 232 30.73 -3.36 20.89
N SER A 233 30.90 -3.00 22.16
CA SER A 233 29.77 -2.88 23.07
C SER A 233 28.98 -1.59 22.82
N PRO A 234 27.67 -1.53 23.17
CA PRO A 234 26.90 -0.29 23.09
C PRO A 234 27.56 0.88 23.86
N HIS A 235 28.21 0.60 25.00
CA HIS A 235 28.98 1.60 25.74
C HIS A 235 30.12 2.20 24.90
N GLN A 236 30.90 1.36 24.20
CA GLN A 236 31.98 1.83 23.33
C GLN A 236 31.46 2.68 22.15
N ILE A 237 30.28 2.34 21.61
CA ILE A 237 29.62 3.15 20.57
C ILE A 237 29.24 4.51 21.12
N ALA A 238 28.68 4.57 22.33
CA ALA A 238 28.32 5.81 22.98
C ALA A 238 29.54 6.69 23.29
N GLU A 239 30.61 6.13 23.84
CA GLU A 239 31.87 6.86 24.10
C GLU A 239 32.49 7.43 22.83
N ALA A 240 32.66 6.60 21.79
CA ALA A 240 33.22 7.07 20.52
C ALA A 240 32.27 8.02 19.78
N GLY A 241 30.95 7.86 19.94
CA GLY A 241 29.95 8.78 19.43
C GLY A 241 30.06 10.16 20.08
N ALA A 242 30.25 10.21 21.40
CA ALA A 242 30.52 11.44 22.13
C ALA A 242 31.80 12.13 21.67
N GLU A 243 32.90 11.38 21.53
CA GLU A 243 34.15 11.90 20.97
C GLU A 243 33.99 12.39 19.52
N TRP A 244 33.20 11.69 18.71
CA TRP A 244 32.95 12.07 17.33
C TRP A 244 32.10 13.35 17.23
N CYS A 245 30.98 13.43 17.96
CA CYS A 245 30.09 14.60 17.95
C CYS A 245 30.79 15.88 18.40
N ALA A 246 31.75 15.79 19.32
CA ALA A 246 32.52 16.93 19.83
C ALA A 246 33.57 17.48 18.84
N LYS A 247 33.86 16.79 17.73
CA LYS A 247 34.84 17.28 16.74
C LYS A 247 34.25 18.44 15.93
N PRO A 248 35.02 19.52 15.68
CA PRO A 248 34.58 20.59 14.80
C PRO A 248 34.49 20.08 13.35
N TRP A 249 33.46 20.49 12.63
CA TRP A 249 33.19 20.04 11.26
C TRP A 249 34.38 20.26 10.32
N SER A 250 35.15 21.34 10.52
CA SER A 250 36.35 21.64 9.71
C SER A 250 37.42 20.55 9.74
N GLU A 251 37.49 19.73 10.78
CA GLU A 251 38.49 18.66 10.92
C GLU A 251 38.05 17.34 10.30
N ILE A 252 36.74 17.12 10.17
CA ILE A 252 36.14 15.84 9.77
C ILE A 252 35.29 15.94 8.50
N ALA A 253 35.31 17.10 7.83
CA ALA A 253 34.54 17.34 6.62
C ALA A 253 34.90 16.31 5.53
N GLY A 254 33.90 15.57 5.08
CA GLY A 254 34.08 14.49 4.13
C GLY A 254 32.75 13.99 3.57
N GLU A 255 32.83 13.15 2.54
CA GLU A 255 31.67 12.46 2.00
C GLU A 255 31.12 11.50 3.08
N TYR A 256 29.82 11.61 3.39
CA TYR A 256 29.10 10.82 4.40
C TYR A 256 29.43 11.09 5.87
N THR A 257 30.40 11.95 6.22
CA THR A 257 30.82 12.14 7.62
C THR A 257 29.80 12.91 8.47
N SER A 258 28.95 13.74 7.85
CA SER A 258 27.96 14.56 8.55
C SER A 258 26.85 13.75 9.25
N VAL A 259 26.66 12.48 8.88
CA VAL A 259 25.62 11.62 9.45
C VAL A 259 26.05 10.93 10.75
N TYR A 260 27.36 10.81 11.02
CA TYR A 260 27.87 9.89 12.04
C TYR A 260 27.59 10.33 13.48
N CYS A 261 27.51 11.64 13.76
CA CYS A 261 27.09 12.09 15.09
C CYS A 261 25.65 11.60 15.38
N PHE A 262 24.69 11.96 14.52
CA PHE A 262 23.30 11.45 14.59
C PHE A 262 23.23 9.93 14.67
N MET A 263 23.93 9.22 13.77
CA MET A 263 23.84 7.76 13.70
C MET A 263 24.46 7.06 14.90
N SER A 264 25.54 7.58 15.48
CA SER A 264 26.15 7.01 16.70
C SER A 264 25.19 7.07 17.89
N ALA A 265 24.47 8.18 18.05
CA ALA A 265 23.43 8.33 19.06
C ALA A 265 22.22 7.44 18.75
N TYR A 266 21.73 7.44 17.50
CA TYR A 266 20.57 6.65 17.09
C TYR A 266 20.82 5.14 17.23
N VAL A 267 22.00 4.66 16.85
CA VAL A 267 22.40 3.25 17.03
C VAL A 267 22.46 2.91 18.52
N SER A 268 23.01 3.80 19.37
CA SER A 268 23.06 3.57 20.82
C SER A 268 21.65 3.42 21.41
N SER A 269 20.75 4.34 21.07
CA SER A 269 19.34 4.31 21.47
C SER A 269 18.60 3.07 20.96
N LEU A 270 18.88 2.64 19.73
CA LEU A 270 18.25 1.46 19.13
C LEU A 270 18.73 0.15 19.81
N LEU A 271 20.02 0.04 20.13
CA LEU A 271 20.57 -1.12 20.83
C LEU A 271 20.02 -1.21 22.27
N GLU A 272 19.87 -0.08 22.95
CA GLU A 272 19.23 0.01 24.26
C GLU A 272 17.75 -0.39 24.17
N ALA A 273 17.02 0.13 23.19
CA ALA A 273 15.63 -0.26 22.92
C ALA A 273 15.49 -1.77 22.64
N TYR A 274 16.48 -2.37 21.99
CA TYR A 274 16.52 -3.82 21.77
C TYR A 274 16.88 -4.64 23.01
N SER A 275 17.08 -4.00 24.17
CA SER A 275 17.50 -4.64 25.42
C SER A 275 18.82 -5.40 25.27
N ILE A 276 19.73 -4.89 24.43
CA ILE A 276 21.10 -5.41 24.31
C ILE A 276 21.93 -4.74 25.42
N PRO A 277 22.58 -5.51 26.33
CA PRO A 277 23.24 -4.89 27.47
C PRO A 277 24.46 -4.05 27.07
N PRO A 278 24.79 -2.99 27.83
CA PRO A 278 25.81 -2.02 27.48
C PRO A 278 27.25 -2.56 27.52
N ASP A 279 27.51 -3.55 28.37
CA ASP A 279 28.86 -4.08 28.67
C ASP A 279 29.00 -5.60 28.48
N ASP A 280 28.00 -6.24 27.87
CA ASP A 280 27.99 -7.69 27.78
C ASP A 280 29.03 -8.22 26.80
N THR A 281 30.09 -8.82 27.34
CA THR A 281 31.15 -9.53 26.59
C THR A 281 30.63 -10.77 25.85
N SER A 282 29.44 -11.28 26.16
CA SER A 282 28.78 -12.38 25.45
C SER A 282 28.00 -11.88 24.22
N ALA A 283 27.52 -10.64 24.25
CA ALA A 283 27.13 -9.88 23.07
C ALA A 283 28.39 -9.33 22.38
N ASN A 284 29.21 -10.23 21.84
CA ASN A 284 30.27 -9.89 20.90
C ASN A 284 29.63 -9.35 19.60
N ASN A 285 29.11 -8.11 19.68
CA ASN A 285 28.50 -7.33 18.61
C ASN A 285 29.57 -7.08 17.56
N THR A 286 29.71 -8.04 16.68
CA THR A 286 30.81 -8.05 15.74
C THR A 286 30.34 -7.31 14.52
N ALA A 287 30.83 -6.09 14.36
CA ALA A 287 30.59 -5.30 13.17
C ALA A 287 31.39 -5.92 12.01
N ARG A 288 30.69 -6.44 11.00
CA ARG A 288 31.32 -6.98 9.78
C ARG A 288 30.67 -6.37 8.54
N SER A 289 31.48 -6.09 7.54
CA SER A 289 31.06 -5.76 6.18
C SER A 289 30.45 -7.00 5.49
N ALA A 290 29.22 -7.37 5.86
CA ALA A 290 28.49 -8.48 5.23
C ALA A 290 28.14 -8.21 3.75
N GLN A 291 28.14 -6.94 3.35
CA GLN A 291 27.67 -6.48 2.04
C GLN A 291 28.51 -6.99 0.87
N LEU A 292 29.80 -7.31 1.09
CA LEU A 292 30.68 -7.82 0.04
C LEU A 292 30.41 -9.31 -0.29
N PHE A 293 29.89 -10.10 0.66
CA PHE A 293 29.72 -11.55 0.50
C PHE A 293 28.31 -11.99 0.10
N LEU A 294 27.28 -11.16 0.34
CA LEU A 294 25.88 -11.46 -0.03
C LEU A 294 25.73 -11.70 -1.54
N MET A 295 26.50 -10.97 -2.36
CA MET A 295 26.48 -11.08 -3.82
C MET A 295 27.45 -12.13 -4.37
N GLU A 296 28.55 -12.45 -3.67
CA GLU A 296 29.59 -13.33 -4.18
C GLU A 296 29.30 -14.83 -3.93
N LYS A 297 28.56 -15.17 -2.87
CA LYS A 297 28.29 -16.58 -2.48
C LYS A 297 26.84 -17.08 -2.58
N LEU A 298 25.93 -16.33 -3.21
CA LEU A 298 24.75 -16.94 -3.86
C LEU A 298 25.15 -17.94 -4.98
N ARG A 299 26.45 -18.07 -5.29
CA ARG A 299 27.07 -19.20 -5.99
C ARG A 299 27.76 -20.16 -5.01
N VAL A 300 27.00 -20.96 -4.26
CA VAL A 300 27.49 -22.24 -3.73
C VAL A 300 26.35 -23.25 -3.87
N ASP A 301 26.68 -24.41 -4.45
CA ASP A 301 25.82 -25.47 -5.02
C ASP A 301 24.88 -26.21 -4.04
N LYS A 302 24.35 -25.52 -3.04
CA LYS A 302 23.19 -25.95 -2.26
C LYS A 302 22.22 -24.79 -2.23
N VAL A 303 21.30 -24.82 -3.19
CA VAL A 303 20.08 -24.00 -3.18
C VAL A 303 19.55 -24.02 -1.76
N LEU A 304 19.56 -22.87 -1.08
CA LEU A 304 18.81 -22.68 0.15
C LEU A 304 17.34 -22.95 -0.22
N THR A 305 16.91 -24.19 -0.01
CA THR A 305 15.49 -24.50 0.11
C THR A 305 14.96 -23.55 1.17
N PRO A 306 13.95 -22.71 0.88
CA PRO A 306 13.34 -21.90 1.92
C PRO A 306 12.94 -22.83 3.06
N PRO A 307 13.24 -22.50 4.32
CA PRO A 307 12.77 -23.27 5.45
C PRO A 307 11.27 -23.55 5.32
N ARG A 308 10.84 -24.78 5.67
CA ARG A 308 9.43 -25.05 5.89
C ARG A 308 8.96 -24.29 7.13
N LEU A 309 8.49 -23.07 6.92
CA LEU A 309 7.87 -22.25 7.95
C LEU A 309 6.44 -22.77 8.20
N GLN A 310 6.25 -23.44 9.34
CA GLN A 310 4.92 -23.66 9.92
C GLN A 310 4.64 -22.53 10.92
N PRO A 311 3.57 -21.72 10.75
CA PRO A 311 3.11 -20.85 11.82
C PRO A 311 2.61 -21.71 13.01
N PRO A 312 2.82 -21.30 14.27
CA PRO A 312 2.23 -21.99 15.42
C PRO A 312 0.71 -21.81 15.44
N SER A 313 0.03 -22.79 16.03
CA SER A 313 -1.40 -22.75 16.34
C SER A 313 -1.72 -21.56 17.26
N PRO A 314 -2.81 -20.80 17.04
CA PRO A 314 -3.15 -19.68 17.91
C PRO A 314 -3.66 -20.17 19.29
N PRO A 315 -3.27 -19.51 20.41
CA PRO A 315 -3.97 -19.65 21.68
C PRO A 315 -5.31 -18.89 21.66
N MET A 316 -6.24 -19.28 22.56
CA MET A 316 -7.57 -18.67 22.71
C MET A 316 -7.52 -17.14 22.98
N PRO A 317 -8.53 -16.37 22.56
CA PRO A 317 -8.50 -14.91 22.61
C PRO A 317 -8.78 -14.35 24.02
N PRO A 318 -8.05 -13.30 24.48
CA PRO A 318 -8.58 -12.36 25.46
C PRO A 318 -9.39 -11.24 24.77
N GLN A 319 -10.32 -10.67 25.54
CA GLN A 319 -11.28 -9.65 25.13
C GLN A 319 -10.61 -8.30 24.82
N ALA A 320 -11.26 -7.53 23.93
CA ALA A 320 -10.78 -6.28 23.34
C ALA A 320 -10.55 -5.10 24.32
N PRO A 321 -9.73 -4.10 23.93
CA PRO A 321 -9.94 -2.71 24.33
C PRO A 321 -10.04 -1.71 23.15
N ALA A 322 -10.42 -0.49 23.50
CA ALA A 322 -11.10 0.54 22.70
C ALA A 322 -10.21 1.45 21.81
N LEU A 323 -10.84 2.09 20.81
CA LEU A 323 -10.28 3.03 19.83
C LEU A 323 -10.12 4.48 20.36
N SER A 324 -9.08 5.21 19.92
CA SER A 324 -8.96 6.67 20.12
C SER A 324 -8.53 7.47 18.86
N SER A 325 -9.33 8.51 18.58
CA SER A 325 -9.18 9.80 17.84
C SER A 325 -8.68 9.89 16.39
N VAL A 326 -9.47 10.58 15.53
CA VAL A 326 -9.20 10.90 14.12
C VAL A 326 -9.33 12.42 13.84
N ALA A 327 -8.53 12.97 12.92
CA ALA A 327 -8.54 14.37 12.45
C ALA A 327 -9.64 14.71 11.41
N VAL A 328 -10.21 15.93 11.44
CA VAL A 328 -11.40 16.37 10.66
C VAL A 328 -11.05 17.40 9.58
N THR A 329 -11.54 17.22 8.34
CA THR A 329 -11.30 18.11 7.17
C THR A 329 -12.58 18.93 6.82
N HIS A 330 -12.45 20.14 6.27
CA HIS A 330 -13.56 21.07 5.92
C HIS A 330 -13.55 21.38 4.41
N HIS A 331 -14.71 21.72 3.82
CA HIS A 331 -14.80 22.06 2.39
C HIS A 331 -15.41 23.45 2.17
N VAL A 332 -14.80 24.25 1.28
CA VAL A 332 -15.28 25.56 0.82
C VAL A 332 -15.68 25.47 -0.65
N VAL A 333 -16.88 25.95 -1.00
CA VAL A 333 -17.41 25.90 -2.37
C VAL A 333 -17.69 27.31 -2.89
N ALA A 334 -17.12 27.64 -4.05
CA ALA A 334 -17.32 28.88 -4.77
C ALA A 334 -17.90 28.63 -6.16
N THR A 335 -18.97 29.33 -6.52
CA THR A 335 -19.64 29.18 -7.83
C THR A 335 -19.76 30.53 -8.53
N PHE A 336 -19.42 30.59 -9.81
CA PHE A 336 -19.48 31.83 -10.60
C PHE A 336 -19.77 31.58 -12.08
N LYS A 337 -20.32 32.59 -12.76
CA LYS A 337 -20.62 32.54 -14.20
C LYS A 337 -19.54 33.26 -15.01
N VAL A 338 -19.06 32.59 -16.06
CA VAL A 338 -18.05 33.11 -16.99
C VAL A 338 -18.59 33.17 -18.42
N ASN A 339 -18.18 34.19 -19.16
CA ASN A 339 -18.63 34.41 -20.55
C ASN A 339 -17.69 33.70 -21.54
N ALA A 340 -17.52 32.38 -21.35
CA ALA A 340 -16.62 31.53 -22.11
C ALA A 340 -17.20 30.11 -22.27
N ALA A 341 -16.82 29.41 -23.33
CA ALA A 341 -17.20 28.02 -23.52
C ALA A 341 -16.45 27.11 -22.53
N CYS A 342 -17.16 26.17 -21.88
CA CYS A 342 -16.52 25.14 -21.05
C CYS A 342 -15.59 24.27 -21.89
N THR A 343 -14.30 24.49 -21.74
CA THR A 343 -13.24 23.72 -22.38
C THR A 343 -12.28 23.23 -21.28
N PRO A 344 -11.56 22.11 -21.51
CA PRO A 344 -10.51 21.66 -20.59
C PRO A 344 -9.44 22.74 -20.33
N ALA A 345 -9.19 23.60 -21.32
CA ALA A 345 -8.28 24.74 -21.18
C ALA A 345 -8.82 25.79 -20.19
N LEU A 346 -10.13 26.08 -20.20
CA LEU A 346 -10.76 26.98 -19.24
C LEU A 346 -10.74 26.41 -17.83
N GLU A 347 -11.06 25.12 -17.66
CA GLU A 347 -11.00 24.44 -16.34
C GLU A 347 -9.57 24.38 -15.79
N SER A 348 -8.57 24.13 -16.66
CA SER A 348 -7.16 24.15 -16.27
C SER A 348 -6.69 25.55 -15.93
N ASN A 349 -7.11 26.58 -16.68
CA ASN A 349 -6.71 27.95 -16.42
C ASN A 349 -7.31 28.46 -15.09
N ILE A 350 -8.59 28.20 -14.83
CA ILE A 350 -9.24 28.53 -13.55
C ILE A 350 -8.61 27.75 -12.40
N ARG A 351 -8.29 26.47 -12.59
CA ARG A 351 -7.59 25.65 -11.59
C ARG A 351 -6.21 26.23 -11.26
N ASN A 352 -5.45 26.63 -12.28
CA ASN A 352 -4.12 27.19 -12.12
C ASN A 352 -4.18 28.58 -11.47
N GLN A 353 -5.11 29.44 -11.87
CA GLN A 353 -5.25 30.78 -11.27
C GLN A 353 -5.79 30.73 -9.84
N MET A 354 -6.72 29.83 -9.52
CA MET A 354 -7.18 29.60 -8.13
C MET A 354 -6.04 29.04 -7.27
N ALA A 355 -5.20 28.15 -7.81
CA ALA A 355 -4.01 27.66 -7.12
C ALA A 355 -2.97 28.78 -6.90
N GLU A 356 -2.83 29.70 -7.84
CA GLU A 356 -1.92 30.85 -7.74
C GLU A 356 -2.42 31.96 -6.78
N HIS A 357 -3.73 32.24 -6.73
CA HIS A 357 -4.30 33.31 -5.89
C HIS A 357 -4.61 32.89 -4.44
N SER A 358 -4.81 31.60 -4.16
CA SER A 358 -5.27 31.15 -2.85
C SER A 358 -4.19 31.07 -1.77
N GLY A 359 -2.90 31.00 -2.13
CA GLY A 359 -1.77 31.05 -1.20
C GLY A 359 -1.81 30.02 -0.05
N VAL A 360 -2.70 29.04 -0.10
CA VAL A 360 -2.99 28.04 0.93
C VAL A 360 -2.85 26.65 0.31
N ALA A 361 -2.31 25.71 1.08
CA ALA A 361 -2.30 24.28 0.77
C ALA A 361 -3.74 23.76 0.59
N ILE A 362 -4.20 23.64 -0.65
CA ILE A 362 -5.50 23.07 -0.97
C ILE A 362 -5.29 21.59 -1.30
N ASN A 363 -5.52 20.75 -0.30
CA ASN A 363 -5.34 19.29 -0.39
C ASN A 363 -6.12 18.67 -1.58
N ASN A 364 -7.19 19.31 -2.05
CA ASN A 364 -7.94 18.93 -3.25
C ASN A 364 -8.69 20.13 -3.85
N THR A 365 -8.31 20.55 -5.06
CA THR A 365 -9.04 21.56 -5.86
C THR A 365 -9.79 20.88 -7.00
N ASN A 366 -11.11 20.84 -6.90
CA ASN A 366 -11.98 20.37 -7.98
C ASN A 366 -12.70 21.53 -8.64
N VAL A 367 -12.38 21.78 -9.91
CA VAL A 367 -13.07 22.74 -10.78
C VAL A 367 -13.97 21.95 -11.71
N THR A 368 -15.26 22.28 -11.72
CA THR A 368 -16.24 21.73 -12.66
C THR A 368 -16.89 22.87 -13.44
N CYS A 369 -16.85 22.79 -14.78
CA CYS A 369 -17.50 23.75 -15.66
C CYS A 369 -18.73 23.12 -16.33
N ALA A 370 -19.88 23.81 -16.28
CA ALA A 370 -21.08 23.42 -16.98
C ALA A 370 -21.57 24.55 -17.90
N THR A 371 -21.86 24.24 -19.17
CA THR A 371 -22.44 25.21 -20.11
C THR A 371 -23.90 25.45 -19.79
N VAL A 372 -24.29 26.72 -19.62
CA VAL A 372 -25.68 27.10 -19.31
C VAL A 372 -26.39 27.49 -20.62
N PRO A 373 -27.53 26.87 -20.98
CA PRO A 373 -28.25 27.22 -22.21
C PRO A 373 -28.83 28.64 -22.14
N SER A 374 -28.42 29.51 -23.06
CA SER A 374 -29.01 30.84 -23.23
C SER A 374 -30.36 30.75 -23.93
N THR A 375 -31.41 31.36 -23.34
CA THR A 375 -32.75 31.45 -23.93
C THR A 375 -32.92 32.62 -24.92
N ARG A 376 -31.89 33.43 -25.18
CA ARG A 376 -31.97 34.59 -26.10
C ARG A 376 -31.02 34.44 -27.28
N ARG A 377 -31.61 34.43 -28.50
CA ARG A 377 -30.88 34.49 -29.77
C ARG A 377 -30.03 35.78 -29.80
N ARG A 378 -28.70 35.62 -29.83
CA ARG A 378 -27.62 36.64 -29.87
C ARG A 378 -27.03 37.03 -28.50
N ARG A 379 -26.14 36.18 -27.96
CA ARG A 379 -24.84 36.48 -27.33
C ARG A 379 -24.13 35.17 -26.97
N LEU A 380 -22.79 35.24 -26.83
CA LEU A 380 -21.83 34.15 -26.59
C LEU A 380 -22.29 33.16 -25.50
N ASP A 381 -21.92 31.88 -25.67
CA ASP A 381 -22.24 30.80 -24.72
C ASP A 381 -21.69 31.13 -23.32
N SER A 382 -22.58 31.19 -22.32
CA SER A 382 -22.22 31.41 -20.91
C SER A 382 -22.02 30.08 -20.18
N ALA A 383 -20.99 29.96 -19.37
CA ALA A 383 -20.72 28.79 -18.53
C ALA A 383 -20.85 29.14 -17.04
N GLU A 384 -21.29 28.17 -16.24
CA GLU A 384 -21.27 28.23 -14.77
C GLU A 384 -20.18 27.29 -14.27
N VAL A 385 -19.25 27.85 -13.50
CA VAL A 385 -18.08 27.15 -12.98
C VAL A 385 -18.21 27.03 -11.47
N THR A 386 -18.13 25.81 -10.97
CA THR A 386 -18.10 25.51 -9.53
C THR A 386 -16.71 25.03 -9.16
N VAL A 387 -16.14 25.65 -8.12
CA VAL A 387 -14.83 25.32 -7.57
C VAL A 387 -15.03 24.86 -6.14
N THR A 388 -14.60 23.63 -5.85
CA THR A 388 -14.62 23.04 -4.50
C THR A 388 -13.19 22.91 -4.02
N LEU A 389 -12.92 23.48 -2.85
CA LEU A 389 -11.61 23.54 -2.22
C LEU A 389 -11.68 22.77 -0.89
N GLY A 390 -10.91 21.69 -0.79
CA GLY A 390 -10.73 20.96 0.48
C GLY A 390 -9.67 21.63 1.35
N THR A 391 -10.00 21.91 2.61
CA THR A 391 -9.15 22.66 3.53
C THR A 391 -9.36 22.23 4.98
N THR A 392 -8.49 22.60 5.92
CA THR A 392 -8.70 22.28 7.34
C THR A 392 -9.68 23.26 7.98
N ALA A 393 -10.22 22.93 9.16
CA ALA A 393 -11.12 23.82 9.92
C ALA A 393 -10.55 25.25 10.07
N GLU A 394 -9.23 25.30 10.26
CA GLU A 394 -8.47 26.51 10.56
C GLU A 394 -8.26 27.40 9.33
N ASN A 395 -8.28 26.80 8.13
CA ASN A 395 -7.99 27.47 6.86
C ASN A 395 -9.24 27.80 6.04
N ALA A 396 -10.41 27.34 6.48
CA ALA A 396 -11.66 27.48 5.73
C ALA A 396 -12.09 28.94 5.50
N GLY A 397 -11.84 29.83 6.48
CA GLY A 397 -12.06 31.27 6.33
C GLY A 397 -11.11 31.94 5.33
N ALA A 398 -9.82 31.60 5.36
CA ALA A 398 -8.82 32.15 4.44
C ALA A 398 -9.09 31.73 2.98
N VAL A 399 -9.47 30.46 2.77
CA VAL A 399 -9.85 29.93 1.45
C VAL A 399 -11.13 30.60 0.92
N GLN A 400 -12.08 30.91 1.81
CA GLN A 400 -13.28 31.67 1.44
C GLN A 400 -12.94 33.11 1.02
N THR A 401 -12.05 33.79 1.76
CA THR A 401 -11.58 35.14 1.41
C THR A 401 -10.79 35.17 0.10
N ALA A 402 -9.95 34.17 -0.17
CA ALA A 402 -9.22 34.08 -1.43
C ALA A 402 -10.12 33.77 -2.63
N ALA A 403 -11.12 32.89 -2.45
CA ALA A 403 -12.14 32.65 -3.47
C ALA A 403 -12.94 33.92 -3.78
N GLN A 404 -13.26 34.73 -2.76
CA GLN A 404 -13.89 36.04 -2.93
C GLN A 404 -12.98 37.03 -3.68
N SER A 405 -11.70 37.12 -3.31
CA SER A 405 -10.72 38.00 -3.95
C SER A 405 -10.42 37.63 -5.41
N PHE A 406 -10.47 36.34 -5.76
CA PHE A 406 -10.35 35.87 -7.14
C PHE A 406 -11.54 36.28 -8.00
N LEU A 407 -12.75 36.30 -7.43
CA LEU A 407 -13.95 36.78 -8.12
C LEU A 407 -13.93 38.29 -8.38
N GLU A 408 -13.16 39.03 -7.59
CA GLU A 408 -13.03 40.49 -7.65
C GLU A 408 -11.81 40.95 -8.48
N SER A 409 -10.90 40.05 -8.89
CA SER A 409 -9.70 40.41 -9.66
C SER A 409 -9.91 40.43 -11.17
N ASP A 410 -9.15 41.28 -11.87
CA ASP A 410 -9.17 41.43 -13.34
C ASP A 410 -8.73 40.15 -14.11
N ALA A 411 -8.38 39.06 -13.42
CA ALA A 411 -8.15 37.75 -14.02
C ALA A 411 -9.45 37.11 -14.57
N ALA A 412 -10.62 37.54 -14.07
CA ALA A 412 -11.93 37.16 -14.61
C ALA A 412 -12.29 37.84 -15.95
N THR A 413 -11.44 38.75 -16.46
CA THR A 413 -11.77 39.66 -17.58
C THR A 413 -11.38 39.17 -18.98
N THR A 414 -11.29 37.86 -19.22
CA THR A 414 -11.49 37.35 -20.59
C THR A 414 -12.96 37.07 -20.92
N GLY A 415 -13.88 37.31 -19.98
CA GLY A 415 -15.31 37.36 -20.27
C GLY A 415 -16.09 37.84 -19.05
N THR A 416 -16.54 39.10 -19.08
CA THR A 416 -17.32 39.79 -18.03
C THR A 416 -18.18 38.86 -17.16
N ALA A 417 -17.71 38.58 -15.94
CA ALA A 417 -18.45 37.81 -14.96
C ALA A 417 -19.69 38.59 -14.48
N PHE A 418 -20.88 38.00 -14.59
CA PHE A 418 -22.12 38.54 -14.01
C PHE A 418 -22.67 37.52 -13.02
N GLY A 419 -22.49 37.81 -11.72
CA GLY A 419 -23.04 37.01 -10.62
C GLY A 419 -22.10 35.88 -10.17
N ALA A 420 -21.49 36.06 -9.01
CA ALA A 420 -20.69 35.07 -8.32
C ALA A 420 -21.13 34.98 -6.85
N SER A 421 -21.14 33.78 -6.28
CA SER A 421 -21.50 33.55 -4.88
C SER A 421 -20.58 32.50 -4.26
N VAL A 422 -20.03 32.82 -3.09
CA VAL A 422 -19.22 31.90 -2.28
C VAL A 422 -20.06 31.45 -1.09
N SER A 423 -20.11 30.15 -0.83
CA SER A 423 -20.85 29.57 0.30
C SER A 423 -19.94 29.24 1.50
N GLU A 424 -20.50 29.25 2.71
CA GLU A 424 -19.77 29.02 3.96
C GLU A 424 -19.13 27.62 4.06
N PRO A 425 -18.04 27.49 4.84
CA PRO A 425 -17.34 26.22 5.02
C PRO A 425 -18.24 25.17 5.69
N SER A 426 -18.32 24.00 5.07
CA SER A 426 -19.05 22.85 5.61
C SER A 426 -18.08 21.84 6.24
N VAL A 427 -18.41 21.35 7.45
CA VAL A 427 -17.62 20.36 8.18
C VAL A 427 -18.01 18.96 7.72
N SER A 428 -17.05 18.19 7.19
CA SER A 428 -17.20 16.75 6.99
C SER A 428 -16.09 16.01 7.72
N GLN A 429 -16.42 15.35 8.83
CA GLN A 429 -15.47 14.53 9.58
C GLN A 429 -14.91 13.41 8.71
N SER A 430 -13.65 13.55 8.27
CA SER A 430 -12.91 12.46 7.64
C SER A 430 -12.42 11.51 8.73
N ALA A 431 -13.22 10.50 9.06
CA ALA A 431 -12.68 9.28 9.66
C ALA A 431 -11.54 8.75 8.76
N VAL A 432 -10.51 8.11 9.33
CA VAL A 432 -9.54 7.33 8.55
C VAL A 432 -10.35 6.32 7.76
N SER A 433 -10.59 6.58 6.48
CA SER A 433 -11.15 5.60 5.58
C SER A 433 -10.00 4.65 5.24
N THR A 434 -9.76 3.68 6.12
CA THR A 434 -9.47 2.33 5.61
C THR A 434 -10.52 2.09 4.53
N ALA A 435 -10.11 1.91 3.28
CA ALA A 435 -11.05 1.53 2.25
C ALA A 435 -11.83 0.31 2.76
N ILE A 436 -13.10 0.51 3.10
CA ILE A 436 -14.03 -0.55 3.47
C ILE A 436 -14.05 -1.47 2.25
N GLY A 437 -13.58 -2.71 2.43
CA GLY A 437 -13.20 -3.57 1.32
C GLY A 437 -13.71 -4.99 1.51
N GLY A 438 -14.34 -5.55 0.49
CA GLY A 438 -14.86 -6.92 0.51
C GLY A 438 -14.63 -7.63 -0.81
N GLY A 439 -14.63 -8.95 -0.83
CA GLY A 439 -14.35 -9.71 -2.04
C GLY A 439 -14.19 -11.20 -1.81
N ALA A 440 -13.52 -11.88 -2.75
CA ALA A 440 -13.23 -13.31 -2.70
C ALA A 440 -11.81 -13.61 -3.18
N LYS A 441 -11.18 -14.64 -2.60
CA LYS A 441 -9.87 -15.14 -3.03
C LYS A 441 -9.87 -16.67 -3.09
N GLN A 442 -9.04 -17.23 -3.98
CA GLN A 442 -8.84 -18.68 -4.13
C GLN A 442 -10.15 -19.42 -4.45
N ASP A 443 -10.34 -20.64 -3.95
CA ASP A 443 -11.60 -21.38 -3.97
C ASP A 443 -12.55 -20.71 -2.98
N PRO A 444 -13.67 -20.09 -3.42
CA PRO A 444 -13.96 -18.73 -2.97
C PRO A 444 -14.07 -18.55 -1.46
N HIS A 445 -12.96 -18.09 -0.86
CA HIS A 445 -12.92 -17.60 0.50
C HIS A 445 -13.31 -16.12 0.47
N LEU A 446 -14.49 -15.81 0.99
CA LEU A 446 -15.04 -14.47 1.06
C LEU A 446 -14.46 -13.70 2.25
N HIS A 447 -14.19 -12.42 2.02
CA HIS A 447 -13.86 -11.44 3.06
C HIS A 447 -14.79 -10.24 2.91
N PHE A 448 -15.22 -9.66 4.03
CA PHE A 448 -16.30 -8.67 4.01
C PHE A 448 -15.84 -7.27 4.42
N ALA A 449 -16.62 -6.28 3.96
CA ALA A 449 -16.39 -4.84 4.05
C ALA A 449 -15.89 -4.33 5.41
N HIS A 450 -16.52 -4.80 6.50
CA HIS A 450 -16.23 -4.39 7.88
C HIS A 450 -15.61 -5.54 8.70
N GLY A 451 -14.92 -6.46 8.03
CA GLY A 451 -14.38 -7.67 8.62
C GLY A 451 -15.36 -8.84 8.60
N GLY A 452 -14.83 -10.01 8.96
CA GLY A 452 -15.55 -11.28 8.87
C GLY A 452 -15.34 -12.00 7.53
N THR A 453 -15.74 -13.26 7.50
CA THR A 453 -15.34 -14.21 6.45
C THR A 453 -16.37 -15.33 6.31
N ALA A 454 -16.44 -15.92 5.12
CA ALA A 454 -17.27 -17.10 4.81
C ALA A 454 -16.72 -17.79 3.57
N ASP A 455 -17.13 -19.03 3.30
CA ASP A 455 -16.71 -19.76 2.10
C ASP A 455 -17.90 -20.01 1.17
N LEU A 456 -17.64 -20.08 -0.12
CA LEU A 456 -18.66 -20.26 -1.15
C LEU A 456 -18.27 -21.35 -2.15
N ARG A 457 -19.05 -22.42 -2.17
CA ARG A 457 -19.13 -23.40 -3.24
C ARG A 457 -20.21 -22.99 -4.24
N GLY A 458 -19.77 -22.46 -5.39
CA GLY A 458 -20.66 -22.14 -6.51
C GLY A 458 -21.00 -23.37 -7.33
N ARG A 459 -22.11 -23.34 -8.08
CA ARG A 459 -22.50 -24.38 -9.03
C ARG A 459 -21.75 -24.21 -10.35
N ASP A 460 -21.38 -25.31 -10.99
CA ASP A 460 -20.67 -25.29 -12.26
C ASP A 460 -21.39 -24.45 -13.32
N GLY A 461 -20.66 -23.50 -13.91
CA GLY A 461 -21.13 -22.59 -14.94
C GLY A 461 -22.18 -21.57 -14.49
N ALA A 462 -22.56 -21.52 -13.21
CA ALA A 462 -23.56 -20.60 -12.71
C ALA A 462 -22.99 -19.19 -12.49
N TYR A 463 -23.86 -18.19 -12.63
CA TYR A 463 -23.53 -16.80 -12.35
C TYR A 463 -24.15 -16.39 -11.03
N TYR A 464 -23.35 -15.76 -10.17
CA TYR A 464 -23.79 -15.24 -8.88
C TYR A 464 -23.61 -13.73 -8.81
N ASN A 465 -24.62 -13.02 -8.30
CA ASN A 465 -24.48 -11.61 -8.01
C ASN A 465 -23.62 -11.41 -6.76
N PHE A 466 -22.42 -10.88 -6.96
CA PHE A 466 -21.50 -10.54 -5.87
C PHE A 466 -21.79 -9.16 -5.29
N PHE A 467 -22.27 -8.25 -6.14
CA PHE A 467 -22.52 -6.87 -5.76
C PHE A 467 -23.64 -6.28 -6.61
N SER A 468 -24.57 -5.58 -5.97
CA SER A 468 -25.65 -4.84 -6.62
C SER A 468 -25.92 -3.54 -5.87
N ALA A 469 -25.92 -2.42 -6.58
CA ALA A 469 -26.24 -1.09 -6.08
C ALA A 469 -26.95 -0.28 -7.18
N PRO A 470 -27.57 0.87 -6.86
CA PRO A 470 -28.22 1.73 -7.85
C PRO A 470 -27.35 1.99 -9.09
N GLY A 471 -27.78 1.42 -10.23
CA GLY A 471 -27.12 1.55 -11.53
C GLY A 471 -25.78 0.85 -11.70
N ILE A 472 -25.40 -0.07 -10.81
CA ILE A 472 -24.17 -0.85 -10.95
C ILE A 472 -24.29 -2.25 -10.36
N SER A 473 -23.80 -3.26 -11.07
CA SER A 473 -23.88 -4.67 -10.66
C SER A 473 -22.62 -5.41 -11.09
N LEU A 474 -22.13 -6.32 -10.24
CA LEU A 474 -21.05 -7.27 -10.52
C LEU A 474 -21.56 -8.70 -10.32
N ASN A 475 -21.51 -9.47 -11.39
CA ASN A 475 -21.76 -10.90 -11.37
C ASN A 475 -20.44 -11.66 -11.57
N VAL A 476 -20.32 -12.83 -10.97
CA VAL A 476 -19.16 -13.72 -11.16
C VAL A 476 -19.64 -15.09 -11.65
N ARG A 477 -18.86 -15.73 -12.51
CA ARG A 477 -19.10 -17.11 -12.93
C ARG A 477 -18.22 -18.05 -12.12
N THR A 478 -18.80 -19.14 -11.63
CA THR A 478 -18.04 -20.21 -10.98
C THR A 478 -17.97 -21.45 -11.84
N GLU A 479 -16.83 -22.13 -11.84
CA GLU A 479 -16.65 -23.43 -12.49
C GLU A 479 -16.14 -24.46 -11.49
N ASP A 480 -16.62 -25.69 -11.64
CA ASP A 480 -16.19 -26.82 -10.84
C ASP A 480 -14.73 -27.16 -11.14
N ALA A 481 -13.99 -27.49 -10.09
CA ALA A 481 -12.60 -27.93 -10.20
C ALA A 481 -12.31 -29.04 -9.21
N THR A 482 -11.62 -30.07 -9.68
CA THR A 482 -10.93 -31.00 -8.79
C THR A 482 -9.46 -30.62 -8.78
N PHE A 483 -8.90 -30.36 -7.61
CA PHE A 483 -7.50 -29.95 -7.44
C PHE A 483 -6.92 -30.56 -6.17
N MET A 484 -5.60 -30.65 -6.09
CA MET A 484 -4.94 -31.23 -4.92
C MET A 484 -4.34 -30.17 -4.02
N LEU A 485 -4.53 -30.35 -2.71
CA LEU A 485 -3.90 -29.59 -1.65
C LEU A 485 -2.91 -30.48 -0.87
N HIS A 486 -2.14 -29.84 0.02
CA HIS A 486 -1.17 -30.51 0.90
C HIS A 486 -0.12 -31.35 0.15
N GLY A 487 0.30 -30.88 -1.03
CA GLY A 487 1.28 -31.56 -1.89
C GLY A 487 0.78 -32.89 -2.44
N GLY A 488 -0.48 -32.96 -2.87
CA GLY A 488 -1.09 -34.16 -3.44
C GLY A 488 -1.79 -35.09 -2.44
N LYS A 489 -1.77 -34.76 -1.13
CA LYS A 489 -2.33 -35.62 -0.08
C LYS A 489 -3.85 -35.49 0.08
N LEU A 490 -4.40 -34.34 -0.32
CA LEU A 490 -5.82 -34.05 -0.25
C LEU A 490 -6.34 -33.72 -1.64
N THR A 491 -7.27 -34.51 -2.15
CA THR A 491 -8.04 -34.16 -3.34
C THR A 491 -9.27 -33.38 -2.92
N VAL A 492 -9.46 -32.18 -3.49
CA VAL A 492 -10.58 -31.30 -3.21
C VAL A 492 -11.46 -31.17 -4.45
N ASP A 493 -12.75 -31.46 -4.29
CA ASP A 493 -13.80 -31.07 -5.22
C ASP A 493 -14.37 -29.71 -4.80
N GLY A 494 -13.93 -28.66 -5.49
CA GLY A 494 -14.28 -27.27 -5.23
C GLY A 494 -14.82 -26.54 -6.45
N SER A 495 -14.89 -25.22 -6.33
CA SER A 495 -15.17 -24.31 -7.44
C SER A 495 -14.20 -23.14 -7.41
N PHE A 496 -13.99 -22.48 -8.53
CA PHE A 496 -13.28 -21.20 -8.62
C PHE A 496 -14.11 -20.18 -9.37
N ILE A 497 -13.87 -18.89 -9.10
CA ILE A 497 -14.38 -17.80 -9.93
C ILE A 497 -13.52 -17.74 -11.20
N THR A 498 -14.13 -17.80 -12.39
CA THR A 498 -13.42 -17.83 -13.68
C THR A 498 -13.76 -16.66 -14.59
N GLU A 499 -14.90 -16.02 -14.36
CA GLU A 499 -15.31 -14.82 -15.07
C GLU A 499 -15.93 -13.80 -14.11
N ALA A 500 -15.83 -12.52 -14.46
CA ALA A 500 -16.51 -11.45 -13.75
C ALA A 500 -17.09 -10.45 -14.75
N HIS A 501 -18.33 -10.04 -14.52
CA HIS A 501 -19.15 -9.28 -15.46
C HIS A 501 -19.77 -8.09 -14.74
N LEU A 502 -19.40 -6.89 -15.18
CA LEU A 502 -19.86 -5.65 -14.59
C LEU A 502 -20.80 -4.93 -15.57
N VAL A 503 -21.92 -4.46 -15.02
CA VAL A 503 -22.87 -3.57 -15.69
C VAL A 503 -22.92 -2.28 -14.91
N ALA A 504 -22.72 -1.13 -15.56
CA ALA A 504 -22.81 0.16 -14.92
C ALA A 504 -23.45 1.23 -15.81
N GLY A 505 -24.29 2.07 -15.21
CA GLY A 505 -24.79 3.30 -15.81
C GLY A 505 -23.68 4.34 -15.86
N ALA A 506 -23.38 4.83 -17.06
CA ALA A 506 -22.31 5.77 -17.33
C ALA A 506 -22.87 7.12 -17.82
N GLY A 507 -22.45 8.19 -17.14
CA GLY A 507 -22.86 9.57 -17.36
C GLY A 507 -24.30 9.83 -16.91
N ALA A 508 -24.55 10.96 -16.23
CA ALA A 508 -25.91 11.38 -15.90
C ALA A 508 -26.66 11.83 -17.16
N CYS A 509 -27.88 11.33 -17.37
CA CYS A 509 -28.76 11.81 -18.41
C CYS A 509 -29.57 13.03 -17.93
N PRO A 510 -29.60 14.15 -18.68
CA PRO A 510 -30.49 15.27 -18.39
C PRO A 510 -31.97 14.86 -18.48
N ALA A 511 -32.82 15.39 -17.60
CA ALA A 511 -34.26 15.09 -17.58
C ALA A 511 -34.98 15.44 -18.91
N GLU A 512 -34.47 16.42 -19.64
CA GLU A 512 -35.03 16.90 -20.92
C GLU A 512 -34.41 16.23 -22.16
N ALA A 513 -33.63 15.15 -21.99
CA ALA A 513 -32.96 14.52 -23.11
C ALA A 513 -33.96 13.96 -24.14
N PRO A 514 -33.75 14.21 -25.46
CA PRO A 514 -34.58 13.62 -26.51
C PRO A 514 -34.64 12.09 -26.44
N ARG A 515 -35.78 11.50 -26.79
CA ARG A 515 -35.95 10.03 -26.86
C ARG A 515 -34.82 9.39 -27.68
N GLY A 516 -34.19 8.36 -27.10
CA GLY A 516 -33.10 7.61 -27.73
C GLY A 516 -31.69 8.15 -27.47
N ARG A 517 -31.52 9.32 -26.83
CA ARG A 517 -30.20 9.83 -26.43
C ARG A 517 -29.65 9.21 -25.14
N CYS A 518 -30.54 8.68 -24.31
CA CYS A 518 -30.20 8.10 -23.01
C CYS A 518 -30.78 6.71 -22.85
N ALA A 519 -30.11 5.91 -22.07
CA ALA A 519 -30.53 4.58 -21.67
C ALA A 519 -31.16 4.66 -20.27
N GLY A 520 -32.26 5.40 -20.15
CA GLY A 520 -32.90 5.74 -18.87
C GLY A 520 -32.24 6.96 -18.22
N ILE A 521 -31.91 6.88 -16.94
CA ILE A 521 -31.24 7.97 -16.17
C ILE A 521 -29.75 8.14 -16.52
N TYR A 522 -29.21 7.27 -17.37
CA TYR A 522 -27.80 7.29 -17.78
C TYR A 522 -27.64 7.57 -19.27
N LYS A 523 -26.54 8.21 -19.66
CA LYS A 523 -26.24 8.44 -21.07
C LYS A 523 -25.96 7.12 -21.80
N LYS A 524 -25.19 6.23 -21.17
CA LYS A 524 -24.76 4.94 -21.73
C LYS A 524 -24.77 3.85 -20.68
N TRP A 525 -24.94 2.61 -21.12
CA TRP A 525 -24.61 1.43 -20.33
C TRP A 525 -23.20 0.97 -20.66
N LEU A 526 -22.39 0.71 -19.64
CA LEU A 526 -21.11 0.03 -19.72
C LEU A 526 -21.33 -1.43 -19.32
N ASN A 527 -21.08 -2.34 -20.25
CA ASN A 527 -21.00 -3.78 -19.97
C ASN A 527 -19.56 -4.21 -20.17
N VAL A 528 -18.97 -4.89 -19.19
CA VAL A 528 -17.60 -5.38 -19.32
C VAL A 528 -17.41 -6.71 -18.63
N SER A 529 -16.78 -7.64 -19.35
CA SER A 529 -16.37 -8.96 -18.88
C SER A 529 -14.85 -9.00 -18.70
N TYR A 530 -14.43 -9.69 -17.64
CA TYR A 530 -13.11 -10.28 -17.51
C TYR A 530 -13.24 -11.79 -17.67
N LEU A 531 -12.45 -12.38 -18.57
CA LEU A 531 -12.43 -13.83 -18.84
C LEU A 531 -11.06 -14.41 -18.47
N ALA A 532 -10.96 -15.18 -17.39
CA ALA A 532 -9.69 -15.77 -16.96
C ALA A 532 -9.14 -16.78 -17.97
N SER A 533 -10.03 -17.44 -18.72
CA SER A 533 -9.68 -18.39 -19.78
C SER A 533 -8.86 -17.79 -20.93
N GLU A 534 -8.87 -16.46 -21.08
CA GLU A 534 -8.12 -15.73 -22.11
C GLU A 534 -6.68 -15.39 -21.65
N LEU A 535 -6.32 -15.75 -20.42
CA LEU A 535 -4.95 -15.62 -19.93
C LEU A 535 -4.08 -16.76 -20.46
N THR A 536 -2.86 -16.44 -20.86
CA THR A 536 -1.86 -17.44 -21.24
C THR A 536 -1.33 -18.18 -20.01
N GLU A 537 -0.51 -19.21 -20.24
CA GLU A 537 0.21 -19.91 -19.16
C GLU A 537 1.11 -18.97 -18.33
N GLN A 538 1.60 -17.88 -18.94
CA GLN A 538 2.36 -16.82 -18.26
C GLN A 538 1.44 -15.76 -17.65
N ASN A 539 0.15 -16.04 -17.60
CA ASN A 539 -0.83 -15.23 -16.92
C ASN A 539 -0.87 -13.78 -17.43
N ALA A 540 -0.76 -13.66 -18.75
CA ALA A 540 -0.81 -12.43 -19.51
C ALA A 540 -1.84 -12.60 -20.65
N GLY A 541 -2.30 -11.52 -21.25
CA GLY A 541 -3.19 -11.59 -22.40
C GLY A 541 -3.53 -10.21 -22.93
N PHE A 542 -3.99 -10.15 -24.17
CA PHE A 542 -4.40 -8.90 -24.84
C PHE A 542 -5.91 -8.84 -25.08
N THR A 543 -6.67 -9.87 -24.70
CA THR A 543 -8.09 -10.06 -25.02
C THR A 543 -8.96 -10.47 -23.84
N TYR A 544 -8.41 -10.52 -22.63
CA TYR A 544 -9.12 -10.97 -21.44
C TYR A 544 -10.17 -9.97 -20.92
N LEU A 545 -10.20 -8.74 -21.43
CA LEU A 545 -11.25 -7.75 -21.22
C LEU A 545 -12.06 -7.59 -22.50
N ARG A 546 -13.40 -7.68 -22.39
CA ARG A 546 -14.31 -7.41 -23.51
C ARG A 546 -15.52 -6.65 -23.02
N GLY A 547 -16.04 -5.70 -23.79
CA GLY A 547 -17.19 -4.93 -23.35
C GLY A 547 -17.78 -3.98 -24.39
N THR A 548 -18.81 -3.26 -23.98
CA THR A 548 -19.50 -2.25 -24.78
C THR A 548 -19.74 -1.00 -23.94
N CYS A 549 -19.80 0.16 -24.59
CA CYS A 549 -20.13 1.44 -23.96
C CYS A 549 -21.22 2.12 -24.79
N GLY A 550 -22.48 1.93 -24.40
CA GLY A 550 -23.65 2.31 -25.20
C GLY A 550 -23.74 1.50 -26.51
N SER A 551 -24.26 2.12 -27.57
CA SER A 551 -24.39 1.53 -28.92
C SER A 551 -23.10 1.53 -29.74
N LEU A 552 -21.96 1.84 -29.13
CA LEU A 552 -20.66 1.84 -29.80
C LEU A 552 -20.20 0.42 -30.12
N LYS A 553 -19.27 0.30 -31.07
CA LYS A 553 -18.58 -0.96 -31.37
C LYS A 553 -17.99 -1.57 -30.09
N PRO A 554 -18.10 -2.89 -29.89
CA PRO A 554 -17.45 -3.58 -28.78
C PRO A 554 -15.96 -3.24 -28.71
N PHE A 555 -15.43 -3.20 -27.49
CA PHE A 555 -13.99 -3.09 -27.24
C PHE A 555 -13.47 -4.41 -26.69
N GLU A 556 -12.23 -4.71 -27.03
CA GLU A 556 -11.47 -5.81 -26.46
C GLU A 556 -10.09 -5.29 -26.04
N GLY A 557 -9.51 -5.88 -25.00
CA GLY A 557 -8.25 -5.46 -24.44
C GLY A 557 -7.69 -6.44 -23.43
N GLY A 558 -6.48 -6.16 -22.96
CA GLY A 558 -5.79 -6.98 -21.97
C GLY A 558 -4.72 -6.14 -21.30
N ILE A 559 -3.45 -6.52 -21.37
CA ILE A 559 -2.36 -5.78 -20.73
C ILE A 559 -2.30 -4.29 -21.17
N ALA A 560 -2.06 -3.41 -20.18
CA ALA A 560 -1.93 -1.95 -20.37
C ALA A 560 -3.13 -1.31 -21.09
N PHE A 561 -4.33 -1.89 -20.93
CA PHE A 561 -5.55 -1.40 -21.53
C PHE A 561 -6.16 -0.27 -20.69
N ARG A 562 -6.74 0.73 -21.37
CA ARG A 562 -7.48 1.81 -20.73
C ARG A 562 -8.64 2.24 -21.60
N ARG A 563 -9.85 2.30 -21.04
CA ARG A 563 -11.08 2.71 -21.71
C ARG A 563 -11.94 3.55 -20.78
N LEU A 564 -12.30 4.74 -21.25
CA LEU A 564 -13.29 5.60 -20.61
C LEU A 564 -14.66 5.40 -21.28
N CYS A 565 -15.70 5.35 -20.46
CA CYS A 565 -17.10 5.36 -20.87
C CYS A 565 -17.82 6.41 -20.04
N GLU A 566 -17.93 7.64 -20.55
CA GLU A 566 -18.36 8.81 -19.77
C GLU A 566 -17.50 8.95 -18.48
N ASP A 567 -18.12 8.85 -17.31
CA ASP A 567 -17.49 8.91 -15.97
C ASP A 567 -17.02 7.53 -15.46
N ALA A 568 -17.27 6.44 -16.19
CA ALA A 568 -16.79 5.11 -15.87
C ALA A 568 -15.42 4.82 -16.51
N LEU A 569 -14.51 4.22 -15.74
CA LEU A 569 -13.16 3.86 -16.17
C LEU A 569 -12.94 2.36 -16.07
N VAL A 570 -12.45 1.77 -17.15
CA VAL A 570 -11.87 0.41 -17.20
C VAL A 570 -10.39 0.56 -17.49
N GLN A 571 -9.53 0.00 -16.66
CA GLN A 571 -8.09 -0.01 -16.91
C GLN A 571 -7.45 -1.30 -16.42
N SER A 572 -6.31 -1.66 -16.98
CA SER A 572 -5.56 -2.84 -16.56
C SER A 572 -4.06 -2.59 -16.51
N ARG A 573 -3.40 -3.34 -15.65
CA ARG A 573 -1.94 -3.50 -15.61
C ARG A 573 -1.66 -5.00 -15.53
N PHE A 574 -0.84 -5.50 -16.45
CA PHE A 574 -0.57 -6.94 -16.60
C PHE A 574 -1.87 -7.75 -16.81
N SER A 575 -2.23 -8.63 -15.88
CA SER A 575 -3.49 -9.40 -15.86
C SER A 575 -4.46 -8.91 -14.78
N SER A 576 -4.17 -7.80 -14.10
CA SER A 576 -5.11 -7.19 -13.14
C SER A 576 -5.89 -6.07 -13.81
N ALA A 577 -7.20 -6.06 -13.61
CA ALA A 577 -8.10 -5.03 -14.12
C ALA A 577 -8.79 -4.27 -12.99
N ASN A 578 -8.89 -2.96 -13.13
CA ASN A 578 -9.57 -2.04 -12.23
C ASN A 578 -10.73 -1.37 -12.98
N PHE A 579 -11.92 -1.43 -12.39
CA PHE A 579 -13.15 -0.80 -12.86
C PHE A 579 -13.61 0.20 -11.82
N SER A 580 -13.76 1.46 -12.23
CA SER A 580 -14.28 2.52 -11.36
C SER A 580 -15.51 3.16 -11.99
N ALA A 581 -16.64 3.12 -11.29
CA ALA A 581 -17.88 3.77 -11.70
C ALA A 581 -18.77 4.04 -10.48
N ARG A 582 -19.53 5.13 -10.49
CA ARG A 582 -20.60 5.39 -9.50
C ARG A 582 -20.11 5.42 -8.04
N GLY A 583 -18.84 5.78 -7.80
CA GLY A 583 -18.22 5.78 -6.48
C GLY A 583 -17.79 4.39 -5.98
N TRP A 584 -17.76 3.39 -6.86
CA TRP A 584 -17.30 2.03 -6.57
C TRP A 584 -16.05 1.71 -7.38
N THR A 585 -15.13 0.96 -6.77
CA THR A 585 -13.92 0.44 -7.41
C THR A 585 -13.87 -1.07 -7.23
N PHE A 586 -13.76 -1.78 -8.36
CA PHE A 586 -13.64 -3.24 -8.44
C PHE A 586 -12.27 -3.60 -9.00
N VAL A 587 -11.52 -4.43 -8.29
CA VAL A 587 -10.21 -4.94 -8.72
C VAL A 587 -10.34 -6.44 -8.95
N LEU A 588 -10.15 -6.85 -10.21
CA LEU A 588 -10.12 -8.25 -10.63
C LEU A 588 -8.67 -8.66 -10.86
N ARG A 589 -8.20 -9.65 -10.11
CA ARG A 589 -6.80 -10.11 -10.18
C ARG A 589 -6.74 -11.47 -10.88
N GLY A 590 -6.12 -11.47 -12.06
CA GLY A 590 -5.66 -12.70 -12.71
C GLY A 590 -4.34 -13.21 -12.13
N ASP A 591 -3.64 -12.47 -11.27
CA ASP A 591 -2.34 -12.81 -10.65
C ASP A 591 -2.50 -13.12 -9.16
N ALA A 592 -1.84 -14.18 -8.69
CA ALA A 592 -1.90 -14.64 -7.30
C ALA A 592 -0.94 -13.85 -6.41
N THR A 593 -1.40 -13.47 -5.22
CA THR A 593 -0.47 -13.30 -4.10
C THR A 593 0.22 -14.66 -3.85
N THR A 594 1.53 -14.68 -4.08
CA THR A 594 2.50 -15.78 -3.93
C THR A 594 2.04 -16.98 -3.08
N LYS A 595 1.73 -18.11 -3.74
CA LYS A 595 1.82 -19.46 -3.17
C LYS A 595 2.81 -20.26 -4.01
N VAL A 596 3.82 -20.83 -3.35
CA VAL A 596 4.79 -21.76 -3.96
C VAL A 596 4.18 -23.16 -3.93
N SER A 597 3.96 -23.80 -5.09
CA SER A 597 3.64 -25.23 -5.15
C SER A 597 4.92 -26.08 -5.18
N PRO A 598 4.95 -27.27 -4.53
CA PRO A 598 6.13 -28.12 -4.46
C PRO A 598 6.27 -29.02 -5.70
N VAL A 599 7.48 -29.14 -6.23
CA VAL A 599 7.81 -30.07 -7.32
C VAL A 599 7.80 -31.52 -6.81
N LEU A 600 7.06 -32.40 -7.49
CA LEU A 600 7.13 -33.86 -7.32
C LEU A 600 8.54 -34.37 -7.69
N ALA A 601 9.18 -35.10 -6.77
CA ALA A 601 10.51 -35.64 -6.94
C ALA A 601 10.56 -36.71 -8.04
N GLY A 602 11.44 -36.54 -9.04
CA GLY A 602 11.81 -37.64 -9.97
C GLY A 602 12.12 -37.30 -11.43
N SER A 603 11.98 -36.06 -11.91
CA SER A 603 12.21 -35.75 -13.34
C SER A 603 13.58 -35.10 -13.61
N PRO A 604 14.31 -35.49 -14.68
CA PRO A 604 15.65 -35.00 -15.00
C PRO A 604 15.65 -33.53 -15.46
N PRO A 605 16.82 -32.83 -15.40
CA PRO A 605 16.90 -31.39 -15.55
C PRO A 605 16.71 -30.98 -17.01
N ARG A 606 15.51 -30.54 -17.37
CA ARG A 606 15.29 -29.73 -18.56
C ARG A 606 14.78 -28.35 -18.13
N VAL A 607 15.59 -27.33 -18.45
CA VAL A 607 15.25 -25.91 -18.61
C VAL A 607 14.04 -25.46 -17.78
N GLN A 608 14.28 -24.96 -16.56
CA GLN A 608 13.25 -24.23 -15.80
C GLN A 608 12.90 -22.95 -16.57
N ARG A 609 11.82 -23.01 -17.34
CA ARG A 609 11.17 -21.84 -17.92
C ARG A 609 10.49 -21.07 -16.79
N LEU A 610 10.69 -19.75 -16.79
CA LEU A 610 10.01 -18.81 -15.92
C LEU A 610 8.48 -18.99 -16.07
N PHE A 611 7.80 -19.42 -15.01
CA PHE A 611 6.35 -19.32 -14.91
C PHE A 611 6.04 -18.08 -14.10
N CYS A 612 5.46 -17.06 -14.74
CA CYS A 612 4.69 -16.05 -14.03
C CYS A 612 3.56 -16.83 -13.33
N ILE A 613 3.62 -16.97 -12.00
CA ILE A 613 2.62 -17.69 -11.21
C ILE A 613 1.35 -16.86 -11.24
N GLY A 614 0.50 -17.16 -12.22
CA GLY A 614 -0.82 -16.60 -12.26
C GLY A 614 -1.72 -17.03 -11.13
N ASN A 615 -2.93 -16.50 -11.09
CA ASN A 615 -4.05 -17.18 -10.46
C ASN A 615 -4.41 -18.41 -11.32
N HIS A 616 -3.49 -19.37 -11.40
CA HIS A 616 -3.75 -20.70 -11.90
C HIS A 616 -4.47 -21.51 -10.83
N VAL A 617 -5.27 -22.47 -11.28
CA VAL A 617 -5.69 -23.58 -10.44
C VAL A 617 -4.52 -24.55 -10.36
N TYR A 618 -3.69 -24.39 -9.32
CA TYR A 618 -2.52 -25.23 -9.09
C TYR A 618 -2.91 -26.66 -8.72
N GLU A 619 -2.10 -27.65 -9.13
CA GLU A 619 -2.35 -29.08 -8.89
C GLU A 619 -3.75 -29.54 -9.34
N ARG A 620 -4.24 -28.92 -10.42
CA ARG A 620 -5.53 -29.20 -11.04
C ARG A 620 -5.58 -30.62 -11.62
N VAL A 621 -6.58 -31.37 -11.23
CA VAL A 621 -6.99 -32.64 -11.84
C VAL A 621 -7.98 -32.36 -12.98
N SER A 622 -9.00 -31.52 -12.74
CA SER A 622 -10.05 -31.15 -13.70
C SER A 622 -10.56 -29.71 -13.45
N GLY A 623 -11.32 -29.13 -14.38
CA GLY A 623 -11.90 -27.77 -14.23
C GLY A 623 -11.17 -26.66 -15.01
N PRO A 624 -11.26 -25.39 -14.60
CA PRO A 624 -10.57 -24.26 -15.26
C PRO A 624 -9.06 -24.26 -15.00
N ARG A 625 -8.28 -23.69 -15.93
CA ARG A 625 -6.82 -23.50 -15.74
C ARG A 625 -6.51 -22.25 -14.91
N HIS A 626 -7.29 -21.20 -15.08
CA HIS A 626 -7.12 -19.92 -14.40
C HIS A 626 -8.34 -19.60 -13.53
N ARG A 627 -8.13 -18.83 -12.48
CA ARG A 627 -9.14 -18.30 -11.56
C ARG A 627 -8.99 -16.79 -11.42
N LEU A 628 -9.97 -16.16 -10.77
CA LEU A 628 -10.02 -14.74 -10.48
C LEU A 628 -10.20 -14.51 -8.99
N ASP A 629 -9.43 -13.57 -8.46
CA ASP A 629 -9.73 -12.97 -7.16
C ASP A 629 -10.41 -11.62 -7.39
N VAL A 630 -11.41 -11.32 -6.55
CA VAL A 630 -12.24 -10.13 -6.67
C VAL A 630 -12.06 -9.28 -5.41
N SER A 631 -11.88 -7.97 -5.59
CA SER A 631 -11.91 -6.99 -4.49
C SER A 631 -12.81 -5.82 -4.85
N ILE A 632 -13.60 -5.36 -3.89
CA ILE A 632 -14.59 -4.29 -4.03
C ILE A 632 -14.30 -3.26 -2.96
N SER A 633 -14.37 -1.99 -3.31
CA SER A 633 -14.22 -0.86 -2.38
C SER A 633 -15.16 0.28 -2.77
N ALA A 634 -15.54 1.08 -1.77
CA ALA A 634 -16.46 2.21 -1.93
C ALA A 634 -15.75 3.53 -1.64
N ALA A 635 -16.07 4.57 -2.40
CA ALA A 635 -15.80 5.94 -2.01
C ALA A 635 -16.66 6.34 -0.80
N GLU A 636 -16.16 7.25 0.02
CA GLU A 636 -16.80 7.69 1.26
C GLU A 636 -18.28 8.08 1.06
N GLY A 637 -19.14 7.66 1.98
CA GLY A 637 -20.59 7.90 1.94
C GLY A 637 -21.35 7.21 0.79
N THR A 638 -20.67 6.53 -0.13
CA THR A 638 -21.32 5.83 -1.26
C THR A 638 -22.11 4.62 -0.79
N ALA A 639 -21.52 3.78 0.06
CA ALA A 639 -22.16 2.59 0.61
C ALA A 639 -23.45 2.93 1.38
N ALA A 640 -23.40 3.93 2.27
CA ALA A 640 -24.54 4.35 3.09
C ALA A 640 -25.74 4.87 2.27
N ARG A 641 -25.47 5.52 1.12
CA ARG A 641 -26.52 6.04 0.21
C ARG A 641 -27.07 4.98 -0.73
N ALA A 642 -26.19 4.10 -1.20
CA ALA A 642 -26.52 3.06 -2.17
C ALA A 642 -27.28 1.89 -1.54
N LEU A 643 -26.99 1.58 -0.27
CA LEU A 643 -27.43 0.36 0.41
C LEU A 643 -27.24 -0.87 -0.50
N PRO A 644 -26.00 -1.16 -0.87
CA PRO A 644 -25.69 -2.28 -1.75
C PRO A 644 -26.15 -3.61 -1.16
N HIS A 645 -26.45 -4.55 -2.05
CA HIS A 645 -26.73 -5.95 -1.76
C HIS A 645 -25.86 -6.85 -2.65
N GLY A 646 -26.16 -8.14 -2.73
CA GLY A 646 -25.30 -9.16 -3.32
C GLY A 646 -24.48 -9.90 -2.26
N ILE A 647 -23.88 -11.03 -2.62
CA ILE A 647 -23.16 -11.92 -1.69
C ILE A 647 -22.15 -11.14 -0.83
N VAL A 648 -21.34 -10.30 -1.47
CA VAL A 648 -20.36 -9.41 -0.81
C VAL A 648 -20.98 -8.03 -0.56
N GLY A 649 -21.75 -7.51 -1.52
CA GLY A 649 -22.23 -6.13 -1.48
C GLY A 649 -23.11 -5.78 -0.27
N GLN A 650 -23.92 -6.73 0.23
CA GLN A 650 -24.74 -6.50 1.44
C GLN A 650 -23.91 -6.15 2.68
N THR A 651 -22.65 -6.55 2.71
CA THR A 651 -21.78 -6.30 3.86
C THR A 651 -21.34 -4.85 3.97
N PHE A 652 -21.36 -4.09 2.87
CA PHE A 652 -21.15 -2.64 2.87
C PHE A 652 -22.33 -1.86 3.47
N SER A 653 -23.48 -2.51 3.63
CA SER A 653 -24.65 -1.96 4.31
C SER A 653 -24.71 -2.32 5.81
N SER A 654 -23.74 -3.11 6.29
CA SER A 654 -23.62 -3.52 7.70
C SER A 654 -22.60 -2.63 8.42
N THR A 655 -22.84 -2.29 9.69
CA THR A 655 -21.85 -1.61 10.53
C THR A 655 -20.98 -2.57 11.36
N SER A 656 -21.26 -3.88 11.28
CA SER A 656 -20.56 -4.92 12.03
C SER A 656 -19.99 -6.01 11.11
N PRO A 657 -18.90 -6.69 11.53
CA PRO A 657 -18.38 -7.86 10.83
C PRO A 657 -19.44 -8.94 10.62
N ARG A 658 -19.39 -9.66 9.49
CA ARG A 658 -20.30 -10.78 9.20
C ARG A 658 -19.51 -12.09 9.08
N PHE A 659 -19.95 -13.15 9.75
CA PHE A 659 -19.30 -14.45 9.69
C PHE A 659 -20.28 -15.49 9.16
N GLY A 660 -19.85 -16.21 8.13
CA GLY A 660 -20.63 -17.28 7.53
C GLY A 660 -19.93 -18.62 7.68
N ALA A 661 -20.60 -19.66 7.21
CA ALA A 661 -20.04 -21.00 7.19
C ALA A 661 -18.74 -21.06 6.39
N LYS A 662 -17.85 -21.95 6.82
CA LYS A 662 -16.54 -22.21 6.24
C LYS A 662 -16.32 -23.71 6.07
N ASP A 663 -15.56 -24.05 5.04
CA ASP A 663 -15.07 -25.40 4.80
C ASP A 663 -13.75 -25.60 5.56
N TRP A 664 -13.67 -26.70 6.31
CA TRP A 664 -12.47 -27.06 7.08
C TRP A 664 -11.77 -28.24 6.39
N TYR A 665 -10.67 -27.96 5.71
CA TYR A 665 -9.94 -28.95 4.94
C TYR A 665 -9.20 -29.96 5.84
N PRO A 666 -9.43 -31.28 5.68
CA PRO A 666 -8.68 -32.30 6.40
C PRO A 666 -7.25 -32.43 5.86
N GLU A 667 -6.32 -32.99 6.64
CA GLU A 667 -4.92 -33.09 6.24
C GLU A 667 -4.69 -33.99 5.00
N ARG A 668 -5.55 -34.99 4.77
CA ARG A 668 -5.45 -35.96 3.67
C ARG A 668 -6.82 -36.52 3.27
N GLY A 669 -6.87 -37.15 2.10
CA GLY A 669 -8.03 -37.90 1.61
C GLY A 669 -8.76 -37.19 0.49
N HIS A 670 -10.09 -37.29 0.49
CA HIS A 670 -10.95 -36.65 -0.50
C HIS A 670 -11.97 -35.76 0.22
N PHE A 671 -12.04 -34.49 -0.14
CA PHE A 671 -12.93 -33.52 0.48
C PHE A 671 -13.76 -32.80 -0.59
N LYS A 672 -15.05 -32.64 -0.35
CA LYS A 672 -15.93 -31.85 -1.21
C LYS A 672 -16.41 -30.64 -0.42
N THR A 673 -16.07 -29.47 -0.92
CA THR A 673 -16.53 -28.18 -0.37
C THR A 673 -18.05 -28.09 -0.43
N ALA A 674 -18.65 -27.45 0.57
CA ALA A 674 -20.10 -27.37 0.70
C ALA A 674 -20.60 -26.06 1.32
N ALA A 675 -19.70 -25.21 1.83
CA ALA A 675 -20.10 -23.93 2.42
C ALA A 675 -20.76 -23.03 1.35
N GLN A 676 -21.86 -22.37 1.72
CA GLN A 676 -22.62 -21.48 0.85
C GLN A 676 -22.79 -20.11 1.50
N ALA A 677 -21.75 -19.64 2.20
CA ALA A 677 -21.76 -18.39 2.95
C ALA A 677 -22.94 -18.21 3.93
N GLN A 678 -23.65 -19.28 4.29
CA GLN A 678 -24.81 -19.21 5.17
C GLN A 678 -24.42 -18.61 6.53
N GLY A 679 -25.26 -17.73 7.07
CA GLY A 679 -24.97 -16.95 8.27
C GLY A 679 -24.33 -15.58 7.99
N ALA A 680 -23.59 -15.43 6.87
CA ALA A 680 -23.11 -14.12 6.43
C ALA A 680 -24.05 -13.43 5.43
N ILE A 681 -24.88 -14.20 4.73
CA ILE A 681 -25.78 -13.71 3.69
C ILE A 681 -27.25 -13.81 4.07
N GLU A 682 -28.08 -12.95 3.47
CA GLU A 682 -29.54 -13.05 3.58
C GLU A 682 -30.09 -14.11 2.61
N GLY A 683 -30.96 -15.00 3.10
CA GLY A 683 -31.50 -16.08 2.28
C GLY A 683 -30.46 -17.17 1.95
N SER A 684 -30.65 -17.84 0.81
CA SER A 684 -29.76 -18.90 0.32
C SER A 684 -28.95 -18.43 -0.90
N VAL A 685 -27.78 -19.04 -1.14
CA VAL A 685 -26.93 -18.72 -2.31
C VAL A 685 -27.67 -18.79 -3.65
N SER A 686 -28.62 -19.72 -3.79
CA SER A 686 -29.46 -19.82 -5.00
C SER A 686 -30.28 -18.56 -5.31
N MET A 687 -30.60 -17.74 -4.30
CA MET A 687 -31.31 -16.47 -4.48
C MET A 687 -30.45 -15.37 -5.11
N TYR A 688 -29.13 -15.56 -5.10
CA TYR A 688 -28.15 -14.68 -5.74
C TYR A 688 -27.75 -15.17 -7.14
N GLU A 689 -28.27 -16.31 -7.60
CA GLU A 689 -28.03 -16.77 -8.97
C GLU A 689 -28.74 -15.87 -9.98
N VAL A 690 -28.05 -15.55 -11.08
CA VAL A 690 -28.57 -14.73 -12.17
C VAL A 690 -28.54 -15.50 -13.49
N ALA A 691 -29.45 -15.16 -14.40
CA ALA A 691 -29.67 -15.96 -15.62
C ALA A 691 -28.57 -15.78 -16.68
N SER A 692 -27.83 -14.67 -16.66
CA SER A 692 -26.80 -14.37 -17.66
C SER A 692 -25.70 -13.45 -17.09
N PRO A 693 -24.53 -13.34 -17.77
CA PRO A 693 -23.40 -12.53 -17.34
C PRO A 693 -23.76 -11.11 -16.88
N TYR A 694 -24.65 -10.45 -17.62
CA TYR A 694 -25.04 -9.06 -17.38
C TYR A 694 -26.45 -8.91 -16.81
N ASP A 695 -27.10 -10.00 -16.37
CA ASP A 695 -28.43 -9.89 -15.77
C ASP A 695 -28.33 -9.25 -14.38
N THR A 696 -29.23 -8.30 -14.12
CA THR A 696 -29.24 -7.52 -12.89
C THR A 696 -30.41 -7.90 -11.99
N ARG A 697 -31.29 -8.81 -12.44
CA ARG A 697 -32.48 -9.23 -11.69
C ARG A 697 -32.20 -10.50 -10.89
N PHE A 698 -32.41 -10.39 -9.57
CA PHE A 698 -32.38 -11.48 -8.61
C PHE A 698 -33.15 -11.04 -7.35
N ALA A 699 -33.28 -11.93 -6.35
CA ALA A 699 -34.16 -11.73 -5.21
C ALA A 699 -33.91 -10.42 -4.42
N PHE A 700 -32.65 -9.98 -4.35
CA PHE A 700 -32.23 -8.82 -3.57
C PHE A 700 -31.65 -7.70 -4.42
N SER A 701 -31.98 -7.65 -5.72
CA SER A 701 -31.40 -6.66 -6.61
C SER A 701 -31.64 -5.23 -6.15
N ARG A 702 -30.57 -4.45 -6.18
CA ARG A 702 -30.57 -3.00 -5.92
C ARG A 702 -30.27 -2.20 -7.18
N PHE A 703 -30.16 -2.86 -8.34
CA PHE A 703 -29.72 -2.23 -9.57
C PHE A 703 -30.67 -1.12 -10.05
N ASP A 704 -31.97 -1.39 -10.05
CA ASP A 704 -33.00 -0.41 -10.44
C ASP A 704 -33.48 0.45 -9.25
N ALA A 705 -32.86 0.31 -8.08
CA ALA A 705 -33.22 1.10 -6.91
C ALA A 705 -32.72 2.54 -7.05
N GLN A 706 -33.44 3.48 -6.42
CA GLN A 706 -32.98 4.86 -6.31
C GLN A 706 -31.96 5.01 -5.17
N MET A 707 -30.96 5.88 -5.36
CA MET A 707 -30.12 6.31 -4.24
C MET A 707 -30.96 7.07 -3.22
N ARG A 708 -30.71 6.85 -1.92
CA ARG A 708 -31.39 7.62 -0.87
C ARG A 708 -30.94 9.08 -0.93
N SER A 709 -31.90 10.00 -0.98
CA SER A 709 -31.65 11.43 -0.74
C SER A 709 -31.71 11.68 0.76
N PHE A 710 -30.59 12.12 1.35
CA PHE A 710 -30.64 12.72 2.69
C PHE A 710 -31.19 14.13 2.54
N HIS A 711 -32.49 14.31 2.82
CA HIS A 711 -33.00 15.64 3.15
C HIS A 711 -32.54 15.91 4.58
N LEU A 712 -31.48 16.71 4.72
CA LEU A 712 -31.16 17.33 6.00
C LEU A 712 -32.32 18.27 6.34
N ARG A 713 -33.06 17.96 7.42
CA ARG A 713 -33.89 18.93 8.12
C ARG A 713 -33.04 19.65 9.15
#